data_AF-A0A5J9V329-F1
#
_entry.id   AF-A0A5J9V329-F1
#
_cell.length_a   1.000
_cell.length_b   1.000
_cell.length_c   1.000
_cell.angle_alpha   90.00
_cell.angle_beta   90.00
_cell.angle_gamma   90.00
#
_symmetry.space_group_name_H-M   'P 1'
#
loop_
_entity.id
_entity.type
_entity.pdbx_description
1 polymer ?
#
loop_
_entity_poly.entity_id
_entity_poly.type
_entity_poly.pdbx_seq_one_letter_code
_entity_poly.pdbx_strand_id
1 'polypeptide(L)'
;MAVLGEEREKAAAPAAGGGRRKGHPLLRGWKRDRYTHGMHPAQMEALRAMCGALIPSLSADDVEGHGRGDPPGGKDLERFYLASAADSIIPDEVAELMVTRCIREAVALAWVVLWVLSTRVGTLLLCGRLCATGEFPFVRKFADMPPAHREAALQRWNRVRWLFPLRIAFAIVKILCHYVFYAMVNENSENPYWKAIGYSVEEPREDQTEAAPRSRPLDVGVVETRLLNDNDLLRSLVGRGVTVKPAASDAYHTVQCDAVIVGSGCGGGVAAAVLASAGYKVVVVEKGDYFTAEDYSSIEGPSMERLFERGGVFCTSNVTTMIFTGATVGGGSAVNWSASIRTPETVTREWAREHGLPVFGSPGYAQAMDAVCARLGVTDACREEGFQNKVVRRGCEALGLKADAVPRNSSEAHYCGSCNFGCPTGDKRGTDTTWLVDAVARCAVVLTGCKAQRFVFEANTTGGRGRGRGKKCVGLLASCTSNGITKKLRIEAKVSIAACGALMTPPLLRNSGLKNRHIGRNLHLHPVSMAWGYFPENKQDPPLPGKCYEGGIITTMHRVTERTIVETPALGPGAFAAMVPWESGRDMKERMRRYSRTAHAFALVRDRGDGYVDGEGRVRFTPSREDVDELRHGLRQVLRILVAAGAAEVGTHRSDGLRLRHCWFTVSRDRFDIHPVPLLFDVSSAVPNG
;
A
#
# COMPACT_ATOMS: atom_id res chain seq x y z
N MET A 1 -53.10 -16.59 -47.19
CA MET A 1 -51.74 -17.15 -47.12
C MET A 1 -50.81 -16.00 -46.77
N ALA A 2 -50.67 -15.75 -45.47
CA ALA A 2 -49.44 -15.95 -44.68
C ALA A 2 -48.50 -14.73 -44.88
N VAL A 3 -48.13 -13.95 -43.85
CA VAL A 3 -47.13 -14.31 -42.85
C VAL A 3 -46.96 -13.11 -41.86
N LEU A 4 -46.89 -13.43 -40.55
CA LEU A 4 -46.28 -12.72 -39.40
C LEU A 4 -46.90 -11.42 -38.85
N GLY A 5 -47.52 -11.53 -37.67
CA GLY A 5 -47.77 -10.44 -36.72
C GLY A 5 -46.88 -10.63 -35.48
N GLU A 6 -46.17 -9.59 -35.09
CA GLU A 6 -45.29 -9.54 -33.91
C GLU A 6 -46.10 -9.41 -32.61
N GLU A 7 -45.81 -10.29 -31.66
CA GLU A 7 -46.26 -10.16 -30.26
C GLU A 7 -45.41 -9.11 -29.53
N ARG A 8 -46.08 -8.10 -28.97
CA ARG A 8 -45.49 -7.15 -28.00
C ARG A 8 -45.38 -7.80 -26.64
N GLU A 9 -44.16 -8.14 -26.22
CA GLU A 9 -43.87 -8.49 -24.83
C GLU A 9 -43.42 -7.24 -24.05
N LYS A 10 -44.21 -6.86 -23.04
CA LYS A 10 -43.94 -5.72 -22.13
C LYS A 10 -42.76 -6.09 -21.21
N ALA A 11 -41.61 -5.46 -21.42
CA ALA A 11 -40.52 -5.48 -20.45
C ALA A 11 -40.92 -4.73 -19.17
N ALA A 12 -40.96 -5.45 -18.05
CA ALA A 12 -41.17 -4.90 -16.72
C ALA A 12 -39.96 -4.05 -16.30
N ALA A 13 -40.22 -2.83 -15.84
CA ALA A 13 -39.21 -1.96 -15.24
C ALA A 13 -38.68 -2.58 -13.94
N PRO A 14 -37.37 -2.58 -13.68
CA PRO A 14 -36.85 -2.98 -12.38
C PRO A 14 -37.21 -1.91 -11.35
N ALA A 15 -37.75 -2.36 -10.21
CA ALA A 15 -38.15 -1.52 -9.09
C ALA A 15 -37.00 -0.60 -8.65
N ALA A 16 -37.27 0.70 -8.69
CA ALA A 16 -36.42 1.74 -8.14
C ALA A 16 -36.44 1.64 -6.61
N GLY A 17 -35.39 1.03 -6.05
CA GLY A 17 -35.17 0.89 -4.61
C GLY A 17 -33.69 0.67 -4.33
N GLY A 18 -32.85 1.59 -4.74
CA GLY A 18 -31.40 1.55 -4.48
C GLY A 18 -30.87 2.96 -4.30
N GLY A 19 -30.61 3.35 -3.05
CA GLY A 19 -29.89 4.58 -2.76
C GLY A 19 -28.58 4.60 -3.55
N ARG A 20 -28.23 5.75 -4.15
CA ARG A 20 -26.93 5.97 -4.79
C ARG A 20 -25.85 5.81 -3.72
N ARG A 21 -25.25 4.61 -3.61
CA ARG A 21 -24.07 4.36 -2.78
C ARG A 21 -22.98 5.41 -3.13
N LYS A 22 -22.14 5.86 -2.19
CA LYS A 22 -21.05 6.89 -2.36
C LYS A 22 -19.65 6.26 -2.65
N GLY A 23 -18.76 6.95 -3.39
CA GLY A 23 -17.44 6.46 -3.87
C GLY A 23 -17.27 6.32 -5.41
N HIS A 24 -16.05 6.18 -5.94
CA HIS A 24 -15.83 5.93 -7.37
C HIS A 24 -15.96 4.44 -7.69
N PRO A 25 -16.55 4.02 -8.83
CA PRO A 25 -16.69 2.60 -9.18
C PRO A 25 -15.39 1.80 -9.11
N LEU A 26 -14.27 2.41 -9.50
CA LEU A 26 -12.92 1.82 -9.45
C LEU A 26 -12.41 1.53 -8.03
N LEU A 27 -12.98 2.17 -7.01
CA LEU A 27 -12.61 2.02 -5.61
C LEU A 27 -13.63 1.19 -4.81
N ARG A 28 -14.69 0.69 -5.45
CA ARG A 28 -15.79 0.01 -4.76
C ARG A 28 -15.85 -1.49 -5.00
N GLY A 29 -15.43 -1.95 -6.15
CA GLY A 29 -15.49 -3.36 -6.53
C GLY A 29 -14.10 -3.93 -6.77
N TRP A 30 -13.96 -5.22 -6.50
CA TRP A 30 -12.82 -6.01 -6.94
C TRP A 30 -13.34 -7.06 -7.93
N LYS A 31 -13.44 -6.67 -9.22
CA LYS A 31 -13.90 -7.55 -10.29
C LYS A 31 -12.84 -7.64 -11.38
N ARG A 32 -12.49 -8.87 -11.74
CA ARG A 32 -11.71 -9.19 -12.94
C ARG A 32 -12.62 -9.91 -13.92
N ASP A 33 -12.71 -9.38 -15.15
CA ASP A 33 -13.52 -10.01 -16.20
C ASP A 33 -12.84 -11.26 -16.78
N ARG A 34 -11.50 -11.31 -16.73
CA ARG A 34 -10.71 -12.42 -17.24
C ARG A 34 -9.39 -12.56 -16.48
N TYR A 35 -9.00 -13.81 -16.25
CA TYR A 35 -7.69 -14.18 -15.71
C TYR A 35 -6.71 -14.49 -16.85
N THR A 36 -5.47 -14.00 -16.70
CA THR A 36 -4.41 -14.11 -17.71
C THR A 36 -3.11 -14.71 -17.17
N HIS A 37 -3.13 -15.19 -15.92
CA HIS A 37 -1.97 -15.79 -15.25
C HIS A 37 -1.31 -16.95 -16.02
N GLY A 38 -2.03 -17.68 -16.88
CA GLY A 38 -1.43 -18.69 -17.76
C GLY A 38 -0.88 -19.93 -17.04
N MET A 39 -1.32 -20.20 -15.80
CA MET A 39 -0.96 -21.41 -15.06
C MET A 39 -1.68 -22.64 -15.61
N HIS A 40 -0.99 -23.77 -15.65
CA HIS A 40 -1.56 -25.05 -16.08
C HIS A 40 -2.62 -25.55 -15.07
N PRO A 41 -3.69 -26.26 -15.50
CA PRO A 41 -4.74 -26.77 -14.60
C PRO A 41 -4.19 -27.56 -13.39
N ALA A 42 -3.15 -28.38 -13.60
CA ALA A 42 -2.51 -29.15 -12.54
C ALA A 42 -1.78 -28.27 -11.50
N GLN A 43 -1.22 -27.13 -11.90
CA GLN A 43 -0.63 -26.15 -10.97
C GLN A 43 -1.74 -25.42 -10.20
N MET A 44 -2.85 -25.10 -10.86
CA MET A 44 -4.02 -24.48 -10.23
C MET A 44 -4.67 -25.39 -9.20
N GLU A 45 -4.73 -26.71 -9.46
CA GLU A 45 -5.19 -27.70 -8.49
C GLU A 45 -4.32 -27.71 -7.23
N ALA A 46 -2.99 -27.71 -7.38
CA ALA A 46 -2.06 -27.60 -6.27
C ALA A 46 -2.21 -26.26 -5.51
N LEU A 47 -2.35 -25.14 -6.23
CA LEU A 47 -2.55 -23.81 -5.64
C LEU A 47 -3.85 -23.72 -4.84
N ARG A 48 -4.96 -24.24 -5.39
CA ARG A 48 -6.25 -24.32 -4.71
C ARG A 48 -6.14 -25.14 -3.43
N ALA A 49 -5.47 -26.29 -3.48
CA ALA A 49 -5.24 -27.12 -2.31
C ALA A 49 -4.35 -26.44 -1.25
N MET A 50 -3.36 -25.63 -1.67
CA MET A 50 -2.56 -24.81 -0.75
C MET A 50 -3.40 -23.70 -0.11
N CYS A 51 -4.22 -22.99 -0.89
CA CYS A 51 -5.13 -21.97 -0.38
C CYS A 51 -6.11 -22.55 0.66
N GLY A 52 -6.72 -23.71 0.37
CA GLY A 52 -7.59 -24.41 1.32
C GLY A 52 -6.89 -24.92 2.57
N ALA A 53 -5.58 -25.17 2.54
CA ALA A 53 -4.82 -25.50 3.75
C ALA A 53 -4.48 -24.25 4.58
N LEU A 54 -4.25 -23.11 3.92
CA LEU A 54 -3.97 -21.83 4.56
C LEU A 54 -5.21 -21.27 5.27
N ILE A 55 -6.38 -21.34 4.61
CA ILE A 55 -7.69 -20.92 5.14
C ILE A 55 -8.69 -22.06 4.91
N PRO A 56 -8.77 -23.03 5.83
CA PRO A 56 -9.65 -24.19 5.71
C PRO A 56 -11.07 -23.90 6.18
N SER A 57 -12.00 -24.73 5.72
CA SER A 57 -13.31 -24.89 6.36
C SER A 57 -13.15 -25.63 7.70
N LEU A 58 -13.80 -25.14 8.75
CA LEU A 58 -13.79 -25.69 10.12
C LEU A 58 -15.23 -25.99 10.57
N SER A 59 -15.43 -27.05 11.36
CA SER A 59 -16.77 -27.53 11.74
C SER A 59 -17.43 -26.69 12.85
N ALA A 60 -18.73 -26.92 13.12
CA ALA A 60 -19.46 -26.25 14.19
C ALA A 60 -18.88 -26.52 15.59
N ASP A 61 -18.35 -27.73 15.85
CA ASP A 61 -17.66 -28.06 17.11
C ASP A 61 -16.43 -27.18 17.36
N ASP A 62 -15.79 -26.71 16.29
CA ASP A 62 -14.66 -25.78 16.34
C ASP A 62 -15.07 -24.35 16.71
N VAL A 63 -16.36 -24.02 16.57
CA VAL A 63 -16.95 -22.73 16.92
C VAL A 63 -17.29 -22.66 18.42
N GLU A 64 -17.65 -23.79 19.04
CA GLU A 64 -18.14 -23.87 20.43
C GLU A 64 -17.03 -24.10 21.49
N GLY A 65 -15.83 -24.54 21.10
CA GLY A 65 -14.76 -24.95 22.03
C GLY A 65 -14.13 -23.88 22.94
N HIS A 66 -14.60 -22.62 22.96
CA HIS A 66 -13.96 -21.54 23.72
C HIS A 66 -14.94 -20.66 24.52
N GLY A 67 -14.84 -20.77 25.86
CA GLY A 67 -15.03 -19.70 26.85
C GLY A 67 -16.46 -19.25 27.15
N ARG A 68 -16.98 -19.64 28.33
CA ARG A 68 -18.15 -19.00 28.96
C ARG A 68 -17.88 -17.49 29.12
N GLY A 69 -18.36 -16.64 28.21
CA GLY A 69 -18.22 -15.19 28.33
C GLY A 69 -18.49 -14.35 27.08
N ASP A 70 -18.38 -14.90 25.87
CA ASP A 70 -18.71 -14.17 24.63
C ASP A 70 -20.09 -14.60 24.10
N PRO A 71 -20.87 -13.68 23.50
CA PRO A 71 -22.20 -14.01 23.01
C PRO A 71 -22.13 -15.10 21.92
N PRO A 72 -23.14 -15.99 21.83
CA PRO A 72 -23.17 -17.06 20.84
C PRO A 72 -23.01 -16.44 19.45
N GLY A 73 -22.00 -16.93 18.72
CA GLY A 73 -21.68 -16.41 17.39
C GLY A 73 -22.89 -16.53 16.47
N GLY A 74 -23.39 -15.39 16.00
CA GLY A 74 -24.48 -15.37 15.01
C GLY A 74 -24.08 -16.04 13.70
N LYS A 75 -25.04 -16.17 12.77
CA LYS A 75 -24.88 -16.80 11.44
C LYS A 75 -23.62 -16.35 10.67
N ASP A 76 -23.20 -15.10 10.87
CA ASP A 76 -21.99 -14.54 10.24
C ASP A 76 -20.70 -15.22 10.71
N LEU A 77 -20.61 -15.59 12.00
CA LEU A 77 -19.45 -16.28 12.56
C LEU A 77 -19.38 -17.72 12.04
N GLU A 78 -20.49 -18.44 12.06
CA GLU A 78 -20.59 -19.79 11.49
C GLU A 78 -20.18 -19.80 10.01
N ARG A 79 -20.71 -18.86 9.21
CA ARG A 79 -20.33 -18.68 7.80
C ARG A 79 -18.83 -18.43 7.64
N PHE A 80 -18.23 -17.63 8.52
CA PHE A 80 -16.78 -17.37 8.49
C PHE A 80 -15.95 -18.62 8.80
N TYR A 81 -16.33 -19.44 9.79
CA TYR A 81 -15.61 -20.68 10.11
C TYR A 81 -15.78 -21.76 9.04
N LEU A 82 -16.94 -21.84 8.38
CA LEU A 82 -17.18 -22.78 7.28
C LEU A 82 -16.50 -22.37 5.95
N ALA A 83 -16.14 -21.10 5.79
CA ALA A 83 -15.52 -20.62 4.55
C ALA A 83 -14.11 -21.18 4.33
N SER A 84 -13.79 -21.51 3.08
CA SER A 84 -12.45 -21.99 2.66
C SER A 84 -11.94 -21.16 1.49
N ALA A 85 -10.65 -20.86 1.47
CA ALA A 85 -10.04 -20.19 0.31
C ALA A 85 -9.96 -21.09 -0.94
N ALA A 86 -10.22 -22.40 -0.82
CA ALA A 86 -10.31 -23.30 -1.97
C ALA A 86 -11.62 -23.17 -2.76
N ASP A 87 -12.71 -22.74 -2.11
CA ASP A 87 -14.09 -22.86 -2.61
C ASP A 87 -14.59 -21.57 -3.28
N SER A 88 -13.69 -20.74 -3.78
CA SER A 88 -13.99 -19.43 -4.35
C SER A 88 -13.02 -19.09 -5.49
N ILE A 89 -13.20 -17.93 -6.11
CA ILE A 89 -12.30 -17.38 -7.13
C ILE A 89 -10.91 -16.98 -6.59
N ILE A 90 -10.69 -17.13 -5.28
CA ILE A 90 -9.47 -16.70 -4.60
C ILE A 90 -8.19 -17.32 -5.20
N PRO A 91 -8.12 -18.63 -5.54
CA PRO A 91 -6.91 -19.19 -6.12
C PRO A 91 -6.53 -18.57 -7.48
N ASP A 92 -7.53 -18.28 -8.33
CA ASP A 92 -7.32 -17.61 -9.63
C ASP A 92 -6.81 -16.17 -9.44
N GLU A 93 -7.37 -15.47 -8.46
CA GLU A 93 -6.94 -14.12 -8.06
C GLU A 93 -5.53 -14.11 -7.48
N VAL A 94 -5.18 -15.11 -6.66
CA VAL A 94 -3.81 -15.31 -6.15
C VAL A 94 -2.84 -15.56 -7.31
N ALA A 95 -3.21 -16.39 -8.28
CA ALA A 95 -2.38 -16.64 -9.46
C ALA A 95 -2.17 -15.36 -10.30
N GLU A 96 -3.22 -14.56 -10.50
CA GLU A 96 -3.15 -13.30 -11.24
C GLU A 96 -2.27 -12.26 -10.53
N LEU A 97 -2.47 -12.07 -9.22
CA LEU A 97 -1.64 -11.17 -8.43
C LEU A 97 -0.19 -11.63 -8.38
N MET A 98 0.07 -12.94 -8.35
CA MET A 98 1.42 -13.46 -8.41
C MET A 98 2.14 -13.00 -9.67
N VAL A 99 1.52 -13.13 -10.84
CA VAL A 99 2.12 -12.77 -12.14
C VAL A 99 2.24 -11.24 -12.30
N THR A 100 1.25 -10.48 -11.82
CA THR A 100 1.18 -9.03 -12.03
C THR A 100 1.95 -8.22 -10.99
N ARG A 101 2.15 -8.75 -9.77
CA ARG A 101 2.75 -8.01 -8.64
C ARG A 101 4.15 -8.49 -8.25
N CYS A 102 4.47 -9.77 -8.42
CA CYS A 102 5.79 -10.29 -8.04
C CYS A 102 6.85 -10.02 -9.12
N ILE A 103 8.13 -10.19 -8.77
CA ILE A 103 9.23 -10.21 -9.75
C ILE A 103 9.24 -11.54 -10.50
N ARG A 104 9.70 -11.53 -11.77
CA ARG A 104 9.62 -12.69 -12.68
C ARG A 104 10.26 -13.95 -12.12
N GLU A 105 11.38 -13.79 -11.42
CA GLU A 105 12.15 -14.89 -10.82
C GLU A 105 11.36 -15.58 -9.69
N ALA A 106 10.64 -14.79 -8.88
CA ALA A 106 9.77 -15.30 -7.82
C ALA A 106 8.54 -16.02 -8.38
N VAL A 107 7.95 -15.49 -9.47
CA VAL A 107 6.84 -16.14 -10.18
C VAL A 107 7.28 -17.49 -10.75
N ALA A 108 8.41 -17.52 -11.47
CA ALA A 108 8.95 -18.74 -12.04
C ALA A 108 9.22 -19.80 -10.97
N LEU A 109 9.79 -19.40 -9.83
CA LEU A 109 9.99 -20.30 -8.69
C LEU A 109 8.67 -20.89 -8.18
N ALA A 110 7.66 -20.04 -7.90
CA ALA A 110 6.37 -20.51 -7.42
C ALA A 110 5.70 -21.47 -8.42
N TRP A 111 5.81 -21.19 -9.72
CA TRP A 111 5.28 -22.07 -10.78
C TRP A 111 5.94 -23.44 -10.78
N VAL A 112 7.27 -23.48 -10.66
CA VAL A 112 8.03 -24.74 -10.58
C VAL A 112 7.59 -25.53 -9.35
N VAL A 113 7.48 -24.90 -8.18
CA VAL A 113 7.04 -25.56 -6.95
C VAL A 113 5.62 -26.13 -7.10
N LEU A 114 4.68 -25.35 -7.63
CA LEU A 114 3.30 -25.79 -7.87
C LEU A 114 3.23 -26.94 -8.89
N TRP A 115 4.07 -26.91 -9.92
CA TRP A 115 4.15 -27.98 -10.90
C TRP A 115 4.69 -29.27 -10.28
N VAL A 116 5.75 -29.19 -9.47
CA VAL A 116 6.28 -30.35 -8.73
C VAL A 116 5.22 -30.94 -7.80
N LEU A 117 4.49 -30.10 -7.05
CA LEU A 117 3.38 -30.54 -6.18
C LEU A 117 2.21 -31.20 -6.93
N SER A 118 2.05 -30.91 -8.21
CA SER A 118 1.00 -31.53 -9.03
C SER A 118 1.28 -33.00 -9.37
N THR A 119 2.50 -33.48 -9.09
CA THR A 119 2.94 -34.86 -9.35
C THR A 119 3.08 -35.65 -8.05
N ARG A 120 2.87 -36.98 -8.09
CA ARG A 120 3.05 -37.85 -6.91
C ARG A 120 4.52 -37.87 -6.45
N VAL A 121 5.46 -38.04 -7.38
CA VAL A 121 6.91 -38.06 -7.10
C VAL A 121 7.36 -36.72 -6.51
N GLY A 122 6.92 -35.61 -7.09
CA GLY A 122 7.23 -34.28 -6.56
C GLY A 122 6.58 -34.00 -5.22
N THR A 123 5.35 -34.49 -4.98
CA THR A 123 4.72 -34.40 -3.65
C THR A 123 5.53 -35.18 -2.62
N LEU A 124 5.99 -36.40 -2.94
CA LEU A 124 6.87 -37.16 -2.05
C LEU A 124 8.19 -36.42 -1.77
N LEU A 125 8.77 -35.79 -2.80
CA LEU A 125 10.00 -35.00 -2.64
C LEU A 125 9.80 -33.81 -1.70
N LEU A 126 8.69 -33.06 -1.84
CA LEU A 126 8.50 -31.80 -1.13
C LEU A 126 7.75 -31.94 0.21
N CYS A 127 6.92 -32.96 0.37
CA CYS A 127 6.10 -33.22 1.56
C CYS A 127 6.58 -34.44 2.36
N GLY A 128 7.47 -35.28 1.81
CA GLY A 128 7.96 -36.48 2.46
C GLY A 128 6.86 -37.51 2.72
N ARG A 129 6.96 -38.24 3.84
CA ARG A 129 5.99 -39.31 4.19
C ARG A 129 4.56 -38.84 4.44
N LEU A 130 4.31 -37.53 4.55
CA LEU A 130 2.95 -36.98 4.76
C LEU A 130 1.98 -37.32 3.61
N CYS A 131 2.50 -37.59 2.42
CA CYS A 131 1.69 -38.00 1.27
C CYS A 131 1.61 -39.53 1.09
N ALA A 132 2.26 -40.31 1.96
CA ALA A 132 2.20 -41.77 1.89
C ALA A 132 0.86 -42.29 2.42
N THR A 133 0.35 -43.36 1.82
CA THR A 133 -0.91 -44.02 2.16
C THR A 133 -0.75 -45.53 2.03
N GLY A 134 -1.49 -46.30 2.82
CA GLY A 134 -1.47 -47.77 2.76
C GLY A 134 -2.16 -48.35 1.52
N GLU A 135 -2.94 -47.52 0.82
CA GLU A 135 -3.73 -47.89 -0.36
C GLU A 135 -3.03 -47.44 -1.66
N PHE A 136 -3.15 -48.23 -2.74
CA PHE A 136 -2.63 -47.82 -4.05
C PHE A 136 -3.49 -46.70 -4.66
N PRO A 137 -2.90 -45.60 -5.18
CA PRO A 137 -1.45 -45.33 -5.25
C PRO A 137 -0.87 -44.95 -3.88
N PHE A 138 0.22 -45.63 -3.48
CA PHE A 138 0.86 -45.47 -2.15
C PHE A 138 1.37 -44.04 -1.84
N VAL A 139 1.36 -43.17 -2.84
CA VAL A 139 1.73 -41.75 -2.74
C VAL A 139 0.63 -40.91 -3.37
N ARG A 140 0.05 -40.01 -2.58
CA ARG A 140 -0.96 -39.04 -3.02
C ARG A 140 -0.30 -37.81 -3.65
N LYS A 141 -0.98 -37.15 -4.59
CA LYS A 141 -0.60 -35.78 -4.98
C LYS A 141 -0.93 -34.83 -3.83
N PHE A 142 -0.33 -33.64 -3.84
CA PHE A 142 -0.59 -32.64 -2.79
C PHE A 142 -2.08 -32.33 -2.62
N ALA A 143 -2.83 -32.18 -3.72
CA ALA A 143 -4.26 -31.89 -3.68
C ALA A 143 -5.10 -33.01 -3.05
N ASP A 144 -4.67 -34.26 -3.21
CA ASP A 144 -5.36 -35.46 -2.69
C ASP A 144 -4.99 -35.76 -1.22
N MET A 145 -4.05 -35.01 -0.63
CA MET A 145 -3.66 -35.19 0.76
C MET A 145 -4.77 -34.73 1.72
N PRO A 146 -4.96 -35.44 2.85
CA PRO A 146 -5.84 -34.96 3.92
C PRO A 146 -5.49 -33.53 4.33
N PRO A 147 -6.47 -32.66 4.67
CA PRO A 147 -6.22 -31.26 5.04
C PRO A 147 -5.14 -31.10 6.11
N ALA A 148 -5.17 -31.92 7.16
CA ALA A 148 -4.17 -31.90 8.24
C ALA A 148 -2.74 -32.20 7.74
N HIS A 149 -2.58 -33.10 6.76
CA HIS A 149 -1.27 -33.40 6.19
C HIS A 149 -0.77 -32.27 5.28
N ARG A 150 -1.67 -31.59 4.55
CA ARG A 150 -1.33 -30.39 3.78
C ARG A 150 -0.85 -29.27 4.70
N GLU A 151 -1.59 -29.03 5.79
CA GLU A 151 -1.22 -28.05 6.81
C GLU A 151 0.17 -28.34 7.40
N ALA A 152 0.42 -29.59 7.82
CA ALA A 152 1.70 -30.02 8.37
C ALA A 152 2.87 -29.84 7.38
N ALA A 153 2.63 -30.09 6.08
CA ALA A 153 3.64 -29.86 5.05
C ALA A 153 4.00 -28.35 4.94
N LEU A 154 3.00 -27.47 4.91
CA LEU A 154 3.22 -26.02 4.84
C LEU A 154 3.89 -25.47 6.11
N GLN A 155 3.51 -25.96 7.29
CA GLN A 155 4.17 -25.64 8.56
C GLN A 155 5.66 -25.99 8.53
N ARG A 156 6.01 -27.16 7.96
CA ARG A 156 7.41 -27.56 7.76
C ARG A 156 8.13 -26.57 6.86
N TRP A 157 7.54 -26.16 5.74
CA TRP A 157 8.17 -25.23 4.81
C TRP A 157 8.46 -23.86 5.44
N ASN A 158 7.55 -23.37 6.28
CA ASN A 158 7.73 -22.12 7.01
C ASN A 158 8.94 -22.15 7.98
N ARG A 159 9.28 -23.33 8.52
CA ARG A 159 10.37 -23.52 9.49
C ARG A 159 11.73 -23.91 8.87
N VAL A 160 11.74 -24.33 7.60
CA VAL A 160 12.96 -24.84 6.96
C VAL A 160 13.96 -23.70 6.68
N ARG A 161 15.22 -23.91 7.09
CA ARG A 161 16.33 -22.96 6.88
C ARG A 161 17.13 -23.22 5.59
N TRP A 162 17.16 -24.47 5.10
CA TRP A 162 18.05 -24.89 4.00
C TRP A 162 17.37 -24.99 2.63
N LEU A 163 16.05 -25.21 2.56
CA LEU A 163 15.24 -25.16 1.33
C LEU A 163 14.57 -23.79 1.20
N PHE A 164 15.39 -22.73 1.13
CA PHE A 164 14.92 -21.35 0.98
C PHE A 164 13.89 -21.15 -0.16
N PRO A 165 13.99 -21.83 -1.33
CA PRO A 165 12.98 -21.67 -2.38
C PRO A 165 11.56 -22.09 -1.98
N LEU A 166 11.40 -23.14 -1.16
CA LEU A 166 10.08 -23.56 -0.65
C LEU A 166 9.50 -22.54 0.33
N ARG A 167 10.35 -21.93 1.16
CA ARG A 167 9.93 -20.88 2.08
C ARG A 167 9.45 -19.63 1.33
N ILE A 168 10.11 -19.26 0.23
CA ILE A 168 9.65 -18.16 -0.63
C ILE A 168 8.29 -18.50 -1.26
N ALA A 169 8.15 -19.68 -1.87
CA ALA A 169 6.89 -20.08 -2.50
C ALA A 169 5.73 -20.11 -1.49
N PHE A 170 5.95 -20.67 -0.30
CA PHE A 170 5.02 -20.61 0.81
C PHE A 170 4.66 -19.16 1.17
N ALA A 171 5.65 -18.29 1.37
CA ALA A 171 5.42 -16.90 1.77
C ALA A 171 4.60 -16.14 0.73
N ILE A 172 4.88 -16.29 -0.56
CA ILE A 172 4.13 -15.65 -1.65
C ILE A 172 2.67 -16.10 -1.63
N VAL A 173 2.42 -17.41 -1.63
CA VAL A 173 1.06 -17.95 -1.64
C VAL A 173 0.32 -17.56 -0.36
N LYS A 174 0.98 -17.63 0.81
CA LYS A 174 0.42 -17.21 2.09
C LYS A 174 0.00 -15.75 2.05
N ILE A 175 0.89 -14.83 1.67
CA ILE A 175 0.63 -13.38 1.65
C ILE A 175 -0.55 -13.08 0.73
N LEU A 176 -0.51 -13.58 -0.51
CA LEU A 176 -1.54 -13.29 -1.50
C LEU A 176 -2.88 -13.93 -1.14
N CYS A 177 -2.90 -15.19 -0.69
CA CYS A 177 -4.14 -15.89 -0.33
C CYS A 177 -4.87 -15.18 0.82
N HIS A 178 -4.15 -14.81 1.87
CA HIS A 178 -4.74 -14.09 3.01
C HIS A 178 -5.17 -12.68 2.61
N TYR A 179 -4.33 -11.95 1.88
CA TYR A 179 -4.67 -10.62 1.40
C TYR A 179 -5.97 -10.62 0.60
N VAL A 180 -6.06 -11.50 -0.42
CA VAL A 180 -7.23 -11.62 -1.29
C VAL A 180 -8.48 -12.02 -0.49
N PHE A 181 -8.39 -13.05 0.38
CA PHE A 181 -9.55 -13.54 1.14
C PHE A 181 -10.21 -12.45 1.99
N TYR A 182 -9.42 -11.57 2.61
CA TYR A 182 -9.91 -10.55 3.53
C TYR A 182 -10.06 -9.14 2.92
N ALA A 183 -9.45 -8.84 1.77
CA ALA A 183 -9.57 -7.54 1.10
C ALA A 183 -10.53 -7.54 -0.10
N MET A 184 -10.80 -8.71 -0.69
CA MET A 184 -11.71 -8.81 -1.84
C MET A 184 -13.14 -8.48 -1.42
N VAL A 185 -13.82 -7.74 -2.28
CA VAL A 185 -15.23 -7.36 -2.12
C VAL A 185 -16.04 -7.74 -3.35
N ASN A 186 -17.31 -8.04 -3.15
CA ASN A 186 -18.25 -8.28 -4.23
C ASN A 186 -18.68 -6.95 -4.91
N GLU A 187 -19.60 -7.04 -5.87
CA GLU A 187 -20.17 -5.86 -6.57
C GLU A 187 -20.90 -4.91 -5.62
N ASN A 188 -21.33 -5.43 -4.47
CA ASN A 188 -21.96 -4.66 -3.41
C ASN A 188 -20.94 -4.02 -2.44
N SER A 189 -19.63 -4.02 -2.75
CA SER A 189 -18.60 -3.46 -1.86
C SER A 189 -18.51 -4.15 -0.50
N GLU A 190 -18.99 -5.39 -0.40
CA GLU A 190 -19.05 -6.16 0.82
C GLU A 190 -18.11 -7.36 0.74
N ASN A 191 -17.47 -7.67 1.87
CA ASN A 191 -16.88 -8.98 2.10
C ASN A 191 -17.76 -9.74 3.10
N PRO A 192 -18.18 -10.99 2.80
CA PRO A 192 -19.11 -11.75 3.63
C PRO A 192 -18.58 -12.08 5.03
N TYR A 193 -17.29 -11.88 5.30
CA TYR A 193 -16.63 -12.27 6.54
C TYR A 193 -16.26 -11.09 7.44
N TRP A 194 -16.37 -9.84 6.97
CA TRP A 194 -15.94 -8.66 7.73
C TRP A 194 -16.67 -8.49 9.05
N LYS A 195 -17.98 -8.75 9.06
CA LYS A 195 -18.78 -8.65 10.28
C LYS A 195 -18.32 -9.63 11.37
N ALA A 196 -17.91 -10.84 10.99
CA ALA A 196 -17.41 -11.85 11.92
C ALA A 196 -16.07 -11.49 12.57
N ILE A 197 -15.27 -10.65 11.90
CA ILE A 197 -13.97 -10.15 12.41
C ILE A 197 -14.09 -8.76 13.07
N GLY A 198 -15.32 -8.26 13.21
CA GLY A 198 -15.63 -6.96 13.79
C GLY A 198 -15.20 -5.76 12.92
N TYR A 199 -14.95 -5.97 11.63
CA TYR A 199 -14.65 -4.92 10.66
C TYR A 199 -15.91 -4.47 9.93
N SER A 200 -15.98 -3.16 9.72
CA SER A 200 -17.04 -2.52 8.96
C SER A 200 -16.48 -1.26 8.34
N VAL A 201 -16.86 -0.99 7.10
CA VAL A 201 -16.61 0.31 6.47
C VAL A 201 -17.87 1.12 6.70
N GLU A 202 -17.79 2.17 7.51
CA GLU A 202 -18.94 3.07 7.69
C GLU A 202 -19.20 3.81 6.38
N GLU A 203 -20.45 3.78 5.91
CA GLU A 203 -20.88 4.72 4.88
C GLU A 203 -20.87 6.13 5.50
N PRO A 204 -20.25 7.14 4.87
CA PRO A 204 -20.22 8.48 5.42
C PRO A 204 -21.66 8.97 5.68
N ARG A 205 -21.97 9.30 6.94
CA ARG A 205 -23.31 9.73 7.40
C ARG A 205 -23.96 10.71 6.42
N GLU A 206 -25.24 10.48 6.13
CA GLU A 206 -26.08 11.32 5.26
C GLU A 206 -26.23 12.77 5.77
N ASP A 207 -25.84 13.06 7.02
CA ASP A 207 -25.96 14.37 7.67
C ASP A 207 -25.08 15.50 7.07
N GLN A 208 -24.24 15.20 6.08
CA GLN A 208 -23.85 16.27 5.15
C GLN A 208 -25.01 16.50 4.18
N THR A 209 -25.94 17.35 4.63
CA THR A 209 -26.97 18.05 3.85
C THR A 209 -26.63 18.11 2.37
N GLU A 210 -27.64 17.92 1.52
CA GLU A 210 -27.72 18.23 0.08
C GLU A 210 -26.95 19.50 -0.35
N ALA A 211 -25.64 19.48 -0.24
CA ALA A 211 -24.76 20.46 -0.82
C ALA A 211 -24.67 20.08 -2.28
N ALA A 212 -24.94 21.04 -3.16
CA ALA A 212 -24.72 20.89 -4.60
C ALA A 212 -23.39 20.16 -4.86
N PRO A 213 -23.31 19.27 -5.87
CA PRO A 213 -22.12 18.47 -6.13
C PRO A 213 -20.91 19.40 -6.13
N ARG A 214 -20.02 19.22 -5.15
CA ARG A 214 -18.83 20.05 -5.05
C ARG A 214 -18.01 19.78 -6.30
N SER A 215 -17.81 20.80 -7.12
CA SER A 215 -16.93 20.71 -8.30
C SER A 215 -15.60 20.10 -7.87
N ARG A 216 -15.11 19.06 -8.56
CA ARG A 216 -13.87 18.41 -8.15
C ARG A 216 -12.73 19.43 -8.28
N PRO A 217 -11.87 19.61 -7.26
CA PRO A 217 -10.94 20.75 -7.19
C PRO A 217 -10.04 20.95 -8.41
N LEU A 218 -9.67 19.87 -9.11
CA LEU A 218 -8.77 19.91 -10.25
C LEU A 218 -9.47 19.86 -11.63
N ASP A 219 -10.82 19.78 -11.71
CA ASP A 219 -11.54 19.53 -12.98
C ASP A 219 -11.20 20.53 -14.09
N VAL A 220 -10.91 21.79 -13.73
CA VAL A 220 -10.60 22.85 -14.69
C VAL A 220 -9.24 22.65 -15.39
N GLY A 221 -8.31 21.88 -14.82
CA GLY A 221 -6.96 21.65 -15.37
C GLY A 221 -6.57 20.18 -15.53
N VAL A 222 -7.31 19.24 -14.94
CA VAL A 222 -7.04 17.81 -15.09
C VAL A 222 -7.53 17.29 -16.45
N VAL A 223 -6.78 16.35 -17.03
CA VAL A 223 -7.12 15.62 -18.25
C VAL A 223 -6.98 14.14 -17.95
N GLU A 224 -8.13 13.47 -17.77
CA GLU A 224 -8.21 12.05 -17.41
C GLU A 224 -8.07 11.16 -18.64
N THR A 225 -6.82 10.88 -19.04
CA THR A 225 -6.51 10.27 -20.34
C THR A 225 -7.17 8.90 -20.55
N ARG A 226 -7.46 8.15 -19.48
CA ARG A 226 -8.13 6.83 -19.54
C ARG A 226 -9.50 6.86 -20.21
N LEU A 227 -10.21 7.99 -20.14
CA LEU A 227 -11.56 8.14 -20.67
C LEU A 227 -11.57 8.68 -22.11
N LEU A 228 -10.40 8.96 -22.68
CA LEU A 228 -10.26 9.68 -23.94
C LEU A 228 -9.68 8.77 -25.02
N ASN A 229 -9.97 9.12 -26.27
CA ASN A 229 -9.23 8.69 -27.46
C ASN A 229 -8.26 9.79 -27.91
N ASP A 230 -7.48 9.54 -28.97
CA ASP A 230 -6.51 10.49 -29.52
C ASP A 230 -7.11 11.88 -29.83
N ASN A 231 -8.29 11.94 -30.47
CA ASN A 231 -8.92 13.20 -30.85
C ASN A 231 -9.47 13.97 -29.63
N ASP A 232 -10.08 13.26 -28.68
CA ASP A 232 -10.62 13.86 -27.46
C ASP A 232 -9.51 14.40 -26.55
N LEU A 233 -8.38 13.70 -26.50
CA LEU A 233 -7.18 14.18 -25.82
C LEU A 233 -6.69 15.50 -26.39
N LEU A 234 -6.55 15.60 -27.72
CA LEU A 234 -6.07 16.82 -28.38
C LEU A 234 -7.04 17.98 -28.14
N ARG A 235 -8.35 17.76 -28.27
CA ARG A 235 -9.38 18.78 -27.98
C ARG A 235 -9.33 19.24 -26.53
N SER A 236 -9.20 18.31 -25.59
CA SER A 236 -9.14 18.62 -24.15
C SER A 236 -7.92 19.47 -23.79
N LEU A 237 -6.75 19.16 -24.38
CA LEU A 237 -5.52 19.92 -24.21
C LEU A 237 -5.61 21.34 -24.79
N VAL A 238 -6.11 21.49 -26.01
CA VAL A 238 -6.33 22.80 -26.65
C VAL A 238 -7.31 23.63 -25.84
N GLY A 239 -8.42 23.03 -25.38
CA GLY A 239 -9.41 23.70 -24.54
C GLY A 239 -8.87 24.23 -23.21
N ARG A 240 -7.72 23.70 -22.74
CA ARG A 240 -7.01 24.16 -21.53
C ARG A 240 -5.80 25.04 -21.85
N GLY A 241 -5.71 25.57 -23.07
CA GLY A 241 -4.68 26.55 -23.46
C GLY A 241 -3.29 25.96 -23.73
N VAL A 242 -3.21 24.63 -23.88
CA VAL A 242 -1.95 23.94 -24.23
C VAL A 242 -1.84 23.79 -25.75
N THR A 243 -0.70 24.21 -26.29
CA THR A 243 -0.43 24.07 -27.72
C THR A 243 -0.11 22.62 -28.06
N VAL A 244 -0.86 22.03 -28.98
CA VAL A 244 -0.63 20.66 -29.46
C VAL A 244 -0.43 20.63 -30.97
N LYS A 245 0.42 19.72 -31.43
CA LYS A 245 0.58 19.38 -32.85
C LYS A 245 0.17 17.92 -33.03
N PRO A 246 -0.92 17.65 -33.77
CA PRO A 246 -1.34 16.29 -34.10
C PRO A 246 -0.23 15.54 -34.86
N ALA A 247 -0.28 14.22 -34.80
CA ALA A 247 0.68 13.38 -35.48
C ALA A 247 0.34 13.37 -36.97
N ALA A 248 1.14 14.04 -37.82
CA ALA A 248 0.93 14.05 -39.27
C ALA A 248 1.45 12.76 -39.93
N SER A 249 2.60 12.25 -39.46
CA SER A 249 3.21 10.97 -39.84
C SER A 249 4.03 10.31 -38.71
N ASP A 250 4.24 11.04 -37.59
CA ASP A 250 5.01 10.59 -36.44
C ASP A 250 4.24 9.60 -35.55
N ALA A 251 4.97 8.80 -34.76
CA ALA A 251 4.39 7.89 -33.77
C ALA A 251 3.81 8.60 -32.53
N TYR A 252 3.83 9.94 -32.49
CA TYR A 252 3.46 10.73 -31.31
C TYR A 252 2.75 12.04 -31.64
N HIS A 253 1.86 12.47 -30.74
CA HIS A 253 1.37 13.84 -30.66
C HIS A 253 2.36 14.71 -29.90
N THR A 254 2.57 15.94 -30.36
CA THR A 254 3.47 16.88 -29.67
C THR A 254 2.67 17.87 -28.82
N VAL A 255 3.09 18.07 -27.58
CA VAL A 255 2.49 18.99 -26.61
C VAL A 255 3.56 20.00 -26.20
N GLN A 256 3.30 21.30 -26.26
CA GLN A 256 4.28 22.33 -25.96
C GLN A 256 3.95 23.09 -24.67
N CYS A 257 4.94 23.25 -23.81
CA CYS A 257 4.81 23.96 -22.54
C CYS A 257 6.15 24.63 -22.14
N ASP A 258 6.14 25.47 -21.10
CA ASP A 258 7.37 26.04 -20.58
C ASP A 258 8.08 25.05 -19.64
N ALA A 259 7.32 24.40 -18.76
CA ALA A 259 7.83 23.41 -17.83
C ALA A 259 6.98 22.13 -17.82
N VAL A 260 7.66 20.98 -17.87
CA VAL A 260 7.04 19.67 -17.66
C VAL A 260 7.51 19.05 -16.36
N ILE A 261 6.58 18.55 -15.56
CA ILE A 261 6.83 17.94 -14.26
C ILE A 261 6.35 16.49 -14.29
N VAL A 262 7.22 15.56 -13.93
CA VAL A 262 6.89 14.13 -13.89
C VAL A 262 6.62 13.69 -12.47
N GLY A 263 5.38 13.33 -12.18
CA GLY A 263 4.88 12.98 -10.84
C GLY A 263 4.18 14.16 -10.17
N SER A 264 2.98 13.91 -9.66
CA SER A 264 2.11 14.93 -9.05
C SER A 264 2.19 14.98 -7.51
N GLY A 265 3.08 14.18 -6.91
CA GLY A 265 3.25 14.05 -5.46
C GLY A 265 3.87 15.26 -4.76
N CYS A 266 4.38 15.06 -3.53
CA CYS A 266 4.87 16.12 -2.64
C CYS A 266 5.73 17.19 -3.32
N GLY A 267 6.81 16.79 -4.00
CA GLY A 267 7.71 17.73 -4.69
C GLY A 267 7.14 18.28 -6.00
N GLY A 268 6.41 17.45 -6.75
CA GLY A 268 5.87 17.80 -8.06
C GLY A 268 4.73 18.81 -7.98
N GLY A 269 3.82 18.64 -7.02
CA GLY A 269 2.72 19.58 -6.79
C GLY A 269 3.20 20.96 -6.39
N VAL A 270 4.16 21.04 -5.45
CA VAL A 270 4.77 22.31 -5.03
C VAL A 270 5.47 23.00 -6.20
N ALA A 271 6.29 22.27 -6.96
CA ALA A 271 6.96 22.81 -8.15
C ALA A 271 5.96 23.32 -9.20
N ALA A 272 4.86 22.60 -9.42
CA ALA A 272 3.81 23.01 -10.34
C ALA A 272 3.16 24.32 -9.89
N ALA A 273 2.79 24.43 -8.62
CA ALA A 273 2.15 25.63 -8.07
C ALA A 273 3.06 26.86 -8.17
N VAL A 274 4.34 26.71 -7.81
CA VAL A 274 5.31 27.81 -7.85
C VAL A 274 5.54 28.30 -9.28
N LEU A 275 5.76 27.38 -10.23
CA LEU A 275 6.00 27.74 -11.62
C LEU A 275 4.75 28.31 -12.31
N ALA A 276 3.57 27.73 -12.08
CA ALA A 276 2.33 28.25 -12.63
C ALA A 276 1.98 29.63 -12.06
N SER A 277 2.22 29.86 -10.77
CA SER A 277 2.04 31.17 -10.13
C SER A 277 2.99 32.23 -10.67
N ALA A 278 4.16 31.83 -11.17
CA ALA A 278 5.09 32.71 -11.88
C ALA A 278 4.70 32.98 -13.36
N GLY A 279 3.56 32.43 -13.83
CA GLY A 279 3.04 32.66 -15.18
C GLY A 279 3.54 31.69 -16.25
N TYR A 280 4.28 30.63 -15.87
CA TYR A 280 4.74 29.63 -16.82
C TYR A 280 3.62 28.65 -17.20
N LYS A 281 3.61 28.20 -18.47
CA LYS A 281 2.74 27.11 -18.90
C LYS A 281 3.29 25.78 -18.39
N VAL A 282 2.61 25.19 -17.41
CA VAL A 282 3.04 23.95 -16.73
C VAL A 282 2.18 22.77 -17.17
N VAL A 283 2.84 21.66 -17.50
CA VAL A 283 2.19 20.35 -17.68
C VAL A 283 2.75 19.36 -16.66
N VAL A 284 1.86 18.77 -15.86
CA VAL A 284 2.18 17.71 -14.90
C VAL A 284 1.77 16.36 -15.50
N VAL A 285 2.64 15.36 -15.43
CA VAL A 285 2.41 14.00 -15.94
C VAL A 285 2.33 13.03 -14.76
N GLU A 286 1.16 12.43 -14.56
CA GLU A 286 0.87 11.47 -13.50
C GLU A 286 0.37 10.15 -14.10
N LYS A 287 0.93 9.03 -13.67
CA LYS A 287 0.53 7.70 -14.15
C LYS A 287 -0.72 7.17 -13.45
N GLY A 288 -0.99 7.65 -12.24
CA GLY A 288 -2.14 7.29 -11.44
C GLY A 288 -3.44 7.97 -11.87
N ASP A 289 -4.54 7.54 -11.24
CA ASP A 289 -5.89 8.09 -11.41
C ASP A 289 -6.13 9.29 -10.47
N TYR A 290 -7.12 10.14 -10.78
CA TYR A 290 -7.54 11.27 -9.94
C TYR A 290 -8.82 10.94 -9.18
N PHE A 291 -8.77 11.08 -7.86
CA PHE A 291 -9.90 10.85 -6.96
C PHE A 291 -10.06 12.04 -6.01
N THR A 292 -11.28 12.23 -5.53
CA THR A 292 -11.65 13.25 -4.54
C THR A 292 -12.26 12.61 -3.30
N ALA A 293 -12.58 13.40 -2.28
CA ALA A 293 -13.18 12.93 -1.04
C ALA A 293 -14.42 12.03 -1.26
N GLU A 294 -15.30 12.42 -2.20
CA GLU A 294 -16.52 11.69 -2.52
C GLU A 294 -16.27 10.39 -3.31
N ASP A 295 -15.07 10.24 -3.89
CA ASP A 295 -14.64 9.07 -4.65
C ASP A 295 -14.09 7.96 -3.72
N TYR A 296 -13.52 8.32 -2.57
CA TYR A 296 -12.89 7.34 -1.68
C TYR A 296 -13.92 6.47 -0.97
N SER A 297 -13.74 5.15 -1.05
CA SER A 297 -14.63 4.16 -0.44
C SER A 297 -14.18 3.70 0.94
N SER A 298 -12.94 3.98 1.35
CA SER A 298 -12.27 3.37 2.51
C SER A 298 -12.11 1.85 2.45
N ILE A 299 -12.39 1.22 1.30
CA ILE A 299 -12.26 -0.23 1.12
C ILE A 299 -10.83 -0.56 0.72
N GLU A 300 -10.17 -1.39 1.53
CA GLU A 300 -8.77 -1.75 1.34
C GLU A 300 -8.47 -2.26 -0.07
N GLY A 301 -9.16 -3.29 -0.53
CA GLY A 301 -8.75 -4.00 -1.74
C GLY A 301 -8.66 -3.11 -3.00
N PRO A 302 -9.77 -2.53 -3.48
CA PRO A 302 -9.78 -1.68 -4.66
C PRO A 302 -8.96 -0.39 -4.47
N SER A 303 -8.89 0.15 -3.25
CA SER A 303 -8.05 1.32 -2.95
C SER A 303 -6.57 1.00 -3.09
N MET A 304 -6.13 -0.15 -2.59
CA MET A 304 -4.75 -0.61 -2.75
C MET A 304 -4.42 -0.83 -4.23
N GLU A 305 -5.33 -1.48 -4.99
CA GLU A 305 -5.18 -1.73 -6.43
C GLU A 305 -4.98 -0.44 -7.25
N ARG A 306 -5.67 0.65 -6.89
CA ARG A 306 -5.70 1.89 -7.66
C ARG A 306 -4.79 3.00 -7.15
N LEU A 307 -4.51 3.03 -5.85
CA LEU A 307 -3.79 4.14 -5.23
C LEU A 307 -2.32 3.82 -4.95
N PHE A 308 -1.88 2.56 -5.08
CA PHE A 308 -0.50 2.15 -4.76
C PHE A 308 0.20 1.44 -5.92
N GLU A 309 1.53 1.59 -5.96
CA GLU A 309 2.41 0.79 -6.81
C GLU A 309 2.17 -0.69 -6.56
N ARG A 310 2.02 -1.46 -7.65
CA ARG A 310 1.80 -2.91 -7.59
C ARG A 310 0.68 -3.31 -6.62
N GLY A 311 -0.35 -2.47 -6.45
CA GLY A 311 -1.49 -2.80 -5.59
C GLY A 311 -1.14 -2.90 -4.11
N GLY A 312 -0.04 -2.26 -3.69
CA GLY A 312 0.51 -2.34 -2.34
C GLY A 312 1.30 -3.61 -2.03
N VAL A 313 1.35 -4.60 -2.95
CA VAL A 313 2.21 -5.77 -2.82
C VAL A 313 3.52 -5.50 -3.55
N PHE A 314 4.35 -4.64 -2.97
CA PHE A 314 5.67 -4.29 -3.50
C PHE A 314 6.75 -4.61 -2.46
N CYS A 315 7.68 -5.50 -2.78
CA CYS A 315 8.75 -5.91 -1.88
C CYS A 315 10.14 -5.65 -2.47
N THR A 316 11.14 -5.65 -1.59
CA THR A 316 12.54 -5.77 -1.99
C THR A 316 12.80 -7.11 -2.70
N SER A 317 13.84 -7.16 -3.52
CA SER A 317 14.15 -8.32 -4.38
C SER A 317 14.53 -9.57 -3.59
N ASN A 318 14.98 -9.42 -2.34
CA ASN A 318 15.23 -10.50 -1.39
C ASN A 318 13.98 -10.88 -0.57
N VAL A 319 12.83 -10.24 -0.82
CA VAL A 319 11.53 -10.48 -0.18
C VAL A 319 11.59 -10.35 1.34
N THR A 320 12.55 -9.56 1.85
CA THR A 320 12.69 -9.33 3.29
C THR A 320 11.86 -8.16 3.77
N THR A 321 11.43 -7.29 2.85
CA THR A 321 10.78 -6.02 3.21
C THR A 321 9.68 -5.65 2.22
N MET A 322 8.52 -5.26 2.75
CA MET A 322 7.40 -4.68 2.00
C MET A 322 7.49 -3.16 2.00
N ILE A 323 7.07 -2.53 0.89
CA ILE A 323 7.14 -1.10 0.62
C ILE A 323 5.78 -0.62 0.10
N PHE A 324 5.26 0.46 0.67
CA PHE A 324 4.04 1.12 0.19
C PHE A 324 4.37 2.44 -0.50
N THR A 325 4.09 2.55 -1.80
CA THR A 325 4.35 3.77 -2.59
C THR A 325 3.07 4.19 -3.30
N GLY A 326 2.64 5.44 -3.13
CA GLY A 326 1.43 5.96 -3.77
C GLY A 326 1.58 6.15 -5.29
N ALA A 327 0.54 5.81 -6.03
CA ALA A 327 0.44 5.85 -7.49
C ALA A 327 -0.91 6.44 -7.95
N THR A 328 -1.24 7.62 -7.44
CA THR A 328 -2.46 8.40 -7.71
C THR A 328 -2.11 9.88 -7.81
N VAL A 329 -3.01 10.74 -8.31
CA VAL A 329 -2.83 12.20 -8.24
C VAL A 329 -2.62 12.62 -6.79
N GLY A 330 -1.54 13.36 -6.54
CA GLY A 330 -1.08 13.71 -5.19
C GLY A 330 -0.04 12.73 -4.61
N GLY A 331 0.20 11.61 -5.27
CA GLY A 331 1.21 10.62 -4.93
C GLY A 331 1.09 10.11 -3.47
N GLY A 332 2.23 9.95 -2.80
CA GLY A 332 2.26 9.53 -1.40
C GLY A 332 1.49 10.48 -0.45
N SER A 333 1.34 11.76 -0.76
CA SER A 333 0.61 12.70 0.11
C SER A 333 -0.89 12.39 0.17
N ALA A 334 -1.48 11.82 -0.89
CA ALA A 334 -2.87 11.41 -0.93
C ALA A 334 -3.14 10.19 -0.01
N VAL A 335 -2.16 9.29 0.12
CA VAL A 335 -2.31 7.97 0.79
C VAL A 335 -1.43 7.75 2.03
N ASN A 336 -0.64 8.73 2.46
CA ASN A 336 0.11 8.62 3.72
C ASN A 336 -0.81 8.77 4.96
N TRP A 337 -0.21 8.68 6.14
CA TRP A 337 -0.89 8.65 7.43
C TRP A 337 -0.97 10.01 8.14
N SER A 338 -0.88 11.10 7.37
CA SER A 338 -0.98 12.50 7.82
C SER A 338 0.15 13.05 8.70
N ALA A 339 1.04 12.20 9.24
CA ALA A 339 2.20 12.66 10.01
C ALA A 339 3.03 13.67 9.21
N SER A 340 3.26 14.84 9.79
CA SER A 340 3.83 16.02 9.16
C SER A 340 4.93 16.61 10.06
N ILE A 341 6.01 15.85 10.20
CA ILE A 341 7.12 16.14 11.10
C ILE A 341 8.10 17.08 10.40
N ARG A 342 8.47 18.18 11.08
CA ARG A 342 9.52 19.09 10.58
C ARG A 342 10.87 18.37 10.59
N THR A 343 11.71 18.67 9.59
CA THR A 343 13.07 18.13 9.54
C THR A 343 13.83 18.51 10.82
N PRO A 344 14.32 17.54 11.62
CA PRO A 344 15.01 17.85 12.87
C PRO A 344 16.26 18.71 12.67
N GLU A 345 16.57 19.57 13.64
CA GLU A 345 17.75 20.45 13.57
C GLU A 345 19.05 19.63 13.44
N THR A 346 19.14 18.50 14.13
CA THR A 346 20.27 17.58 14.03
C THR A 346 20.51 17.11 12.59
N VAL A 347 19.44 16.78 11.86
CA VAL A 347 19.49 16.34 10.46
C VAL A 347 19.87 17.48 9.52
N THR A 348 19.27 18.67 9.68
CA THR A 348 19.62 19.82 8.84
C THR A 348 21.07 20.27 9.02
N ARG A 349 21.59 20.23 10.25
CA ARG A 349 23.02 20.51 10.53
C ARG A 349 23.93 19.46 9.93
N GLU A 350 23.58 18.18 10.03
CA GLU A 350 24.31 17.07 9.40
C GLU A 350 24.40 17.27 7.88
N TRP A 351 23.27 17.52 7.21
CA TRP A 351 23.25 17.77 5.76
C TRP A 351 24.07 18.99 5.36
N ALA A 352 23.98 20.09 6.13
CA ALA A 352 24.69 21.32 5.84
C ALA A 352 26.21 21.19 6.03
N ARG A 353 26.65 20.57 7.13
CA ARG A 353 28.06 20.55 7.53
C ARG A 353 28.81 19.33 7.03
N GLU A 354 28.22 18.14 7.18
CA GLU A 354 28.89 16.86 6.90
C GLU A 354 28.74 16.46 5.44
N HIS A 355 27.60 16.76 4.82
CA HIS A 355 27.33 16.43 3.41
C HIS A 355 27.53 17.60 2.45
N GLY A 356 27.94 18.77 2.95
CA GLY A 356 28.26 19.95 2.13
C GLY A 356 27.06 20.58 1.42
N LEU A 357 25.86 20.51 2.01
CA LEU A 357 24.61 21.03 1.44
C LEU A 357 24.13 22.27 2.24
N PRO A 358 24.80 23.43 2.13
CA PRO A 358 24.58 24.58 3.01
C PRO A 358 23.15 25.15 2.95
N VAL A 359 22.41 24.88 1.87
CA VAL A 359 21.01 25.29 1.72
C VAL A 359 20.14 24.82 2.89
N PHE A 360 20.38 23.62 3.43
CA PHE A 360 19.59 23.07 4.54
C PHE A 360 19.86 23.76 5.88
N GLY A 361 21.00 24.43 6.02
CA GLY A 361 21.31 25.28 7.18
C GLY A 361 20.94 26.75 6.99
N SER A 362 20.34 27.10 5.84
CA SER A 362 20.05 28.49 5.51
C SER A 362 18.70 28.96 6.07
N PRO A 363 18.53 30.28 6.32
CA PRO A 363 17.23 30.85 6.65
C PRO A 363 16.14 30.55 5.61
N GLY A 364 16.52 30.40 4.33
CA GLY A 364 15.60 30.08 3.25
C GLY A 364 14.95 28.70 3.40
N TYR A 365 15.67 27.70 3.92
CA TYR A 365 15.08 26.38 4.19
C TYR A 365 14.10 26.42 5.36
N ALA A 366 14.42 27.17 6.42
CA ALA A 366 13.51 27.36 7.55
C ALA A 366 12.20 28.05 7.11
N GLN A 367 12.31 29.12 6.32
CA GLN A 367 11.16 29.82 5.75
C GLN A 367 10.32 28.92 4.82
N ALA A 368 10.98 28.08 4.01
CA ALA A 368 10.28 27.10 3.18
C ALA A 368 9.52 26.07 4.02
N MET A 369 10.10 25.60 5.13
CA MET A 369 9.43 24.69 6.05
C MET A 369 8.21 25.36 6.70
N ASP A 370 8.33 26.62 7.12
CA ASP A 370 7.21 27.39 7.71
C ASP A 370 6.08 27.59 6.69
N ALA A 371 6.41 27.96 5.46
CA ALA A 371 5.43 28.13 4.39
C ALA A 371 4.70 26.81 4.07
N VAL A 372 5.41 25.68 4.05
CA VAL A 372 4.82 24.35 3.83
C VAL A 372 3.92 23.96 5.00
N CYS A 373 4.37 24.08 6.24
CA CYS A 373 3.56 23.77 7.43
C CYS A 373 2.29 24.63 7.48
N ALA A 374 2.40 25.92 7.17
CA ALA A 374 1.27 26.84 7.11
C ALA A 374 0.27 26.45 6.01
N ARG A 375 0.74 26.17 4.79
CA ARG A 375 -0.13 25.78 3.65
C ARG A 375 -0.87 24.46 3.93
N LEU A 376 -0.22 23.53 4.62
CA LEU A 376 -0.79 22.25 5.05
C LEU A 376 -1.65 22.36 6.31
N GLY A 377 -1.64 23.50 7.01
CA GLY A 377 -2.31 23.66 8.30
C GLY A 377 -1.88 22.63 9.34
N VAL A 378 -0.57 22.39 9.45
CA VAL A 378 -0.03 21.37 10.36
C VAL A 378 -0.38 21.73 11.81
N THR A 379 -0.98 20.77 12.52
CA THR A 379 -1.33 20.89 13.95
C THR A 379 -0.96 19.63 14.72
N ASP A 380 -0.51 19.78 15.96
CA ASP A 380 -0.30 18.69 16.91
C ASP A 380 -1.51 18.47 17.84
N ALA A 381 -2.52 19.33 17.77
CA ALA A 381 -3.78 19.14 18.49
C ALA A 381 -4.53 17.91 17.97
N CYS A 382 -5.05 17.11 18.89
CA CYS A 382 -5.87 15.93 18.59
C CYS A 382 -7.02 15.86 19.61
N ARG A 383 -8.24 16.06 19.14
CA ARG A 383 -9.44 16.02 20.00
C ARG A 383 -9.73 14.61 20.47
N GLU A 384 -9.57 13.63 19.59
CA GLU A 384 -9.78 12.22 19.92
C GLU A 384 -8.78 11.31 19.18
N GLU A 385 -8.12 10.46 19.95
CA GLU A 385 -7.20 9.44 19.44
C GLU A 385 -7.92 8.15 19.06
N GLY A 386 -7.46 7.49 17.99
CA GLY A 386 -7.90 6.14 17.65
C GLY A 386 -7.44 5.11 18.68
N PHE A 387 -8.08 3.94 18.69
CA PHE A 387 -7.81 2.86 19.66
C PHE A 387 -6.32 2.51 19.81
N GLN A 388 -5.60 2.36 18.70
CA GLN A 388 -4.18 1.98 18.74
C GLN A 388 -3.31 3.07 19.39
N ASN A 389 -3.61 4.34 19.14
CA ASN A 389 -2.88 5.46 19.72
C ASN A 389 -3.15 5.59 21.23
N LYS A 390 -4.42 5.40 21.66
CA LYS A 390 -4.80 5.30 23.07
C LYS A 390 -4.02 4.18 23.79
N VAL A 391 -3.83 3.02 23.14
CA VAL A 391 -3.02 1.91 23.68
C VAL A 391 -1.56 2.32 23.88
N VAL A 392 -0.93 2.94 22.88
CA VAL A 392 0.46 3.40 22.99
C VAL A 392 0.60 4.44 24.09
N ARG A 393 -0.29 5.43 24.16
CA ARG A 393 -0.30 6.47 25.20
C ARG A 393 -0.41 5.86 26.59
N ARG A 394 -1.43 5.02 26.82
CA ARG A 394 -1.66 4.34 28.11
C ARG A 394 -0.44 3.50 28.52
N GLY A 395 0.13 2.74 27.59
CA GLY A 395 1.30 1.90 27.85
C GLY A 395 2.55 2.71 28.18
N CYS A 396 2.76 3.85 27.52
CA CYS A 396 3.84 4.79 27.83
C CYS A 396 3.66 5.40 29.23
N GLU A 397 2.47 5.92 29.54
CA GLU A 397 2.14 6.52 30.84
C GLU A 397 2.34 5.53 31.99
N ALA A 398 1.86 4.29 31.83
CA ALA A 398 2.04 3.23 32.82
C ALA A 398 3.51 2.84 33.07
N LEU A 399 4.39 3.09 32.10
CA LEU A 399 5.84 2.86 32.22
C LEU A 399 6.63 4.12 32.65
N GLY A 400 5.97 5.26 32.86
CA GLY A 400 6.63 6.54 33.11
C GLY A 400 7.38 7.09 31.90
N LEU A 401 6.96 6.72 30.68
CA LEU A 401 7.54 7.15 29.41
C LEU A 401 6.76 8.32 28.83
N LYS A 402 7.43 9.19 28.08
CA LYS A 402 6.80 10.31 27.39
C LYS A 402 6.05 9.83 26.13
N ALA A 403 4.77 10.14 26.03
CA ALA A 403 3.96 9.97 24.82
C ALA A 403 3.70 11.35 24.18
N ASP A 404 4.40 11.63 23.09
CA ASP A 404 4.33 12.89 22.35
C ASP A 404 3.15 12.88 21.37
N ALA A 405 2.51 14.04 21.19
CA ALA A 405 1.57 14.25 20.08
C ALA A 405 2.34 14.33 18.75
N VAL A 406 1.73 13.83 17.68
CA VAL A 406 2.32 13.88 16.33
C VAL A 406 1.66 15.00 15.52
N PRO A 407 2.44 15.94 14.95
CA PRO A 407 1.90 16.96 14.05
C PRO A 407 1.30 16.34 12.78
N ARG A 408 0.13 16.81 12.36
CA ARG A 408 -0.65 16.26 11.24
C ARG A 408 -1.15 17.35 10.29
N ASN A 409 -1.27 17.04 9.01
CA ASN A 409 -1.88 17.89 7.97
C ASN A 409 -3.41 17.66 7.83
N SER A 410 -4.11 17.54 8.95
CA SER A 410 -5.56 17.41 9.04
C SER A 410 -6.09 18.20 10.22
N SER A 411 -7.41 18.41 10.31
CA SER A 411 -7.99 19.13 11.45
C SER A 411 -7.79 18.38 12.78
N GLU A 412 -7.88 19.12 13.88
CA GLU A 412 -7.79 18.54 15.23
C GLU A 412 -8.89 17.49 15.52
N ALA A 413 -10.05 17.61 14.86
CA ALA A 413 -11.20 16.73 15.00
C ALA A 413 -11.20 15.56 13.99
N HIS A 414 -10.15 15.42 13.18
CA HIS A 414 -10.07 14.38 12.15
C HIS A 414 -10.10 12.96 12.73
N TYR A 415 -11.11 12.15 12.35
CA TYR A 415 -11.30 10.79 12.86
C TYR A 415 -11.89 9.86 11.76
N CYS A 416 -11.12 9.48 10.73
CA CYS A 416 -11.64 8.60 9.65
C CYS A 416 -11.06 7.18 9.60
N GLY A 417 -9.87 6.91 10.17
CA GLY A 417 -9.26 5.57 10.14
C GLY A 417 -8.70 5.10 8.79
N SER A 418 -9.05 5.77 7.69
CA SER A 418 -8.84 5.28 6.32
C SER A 418 -7.97 6.18 5.44
N CYS A 419 -7.24 7.14 5.99
CA CYS A 419 -6.38 8.07 5.23
C CYS A 419 -5.39 7.39 4.27
N ASN A 420 -5.03 6.12 4.52
CA ASN A 420 -4.19 5.32 3.64
C ASN A 420 -4.91 4.80 2.39
N PHE A 421 -6.24 4.79 2.38
CA PHE A 421 -7.10 4.46 1.24
C PHE A 421 -7.70 5.72 0.59
N GLY A 422 -7.13 6.89 0.89
CA GLY A 422 -7.69 8.20 0.56
C GLY A 422 -8.67 8.68 1.63
N CYS A 423 -8.73 10.00 1.83
CA CYS A 423 -9.49 10.59 2.93
C CYS A 423 -10.94 10.88 2.51
N PRO A 424 -11.94 10.09 2.96
CA PRO A 424 -13.33 10.28 2.53
C PRO A 424 -13.96 11.57 3.08
N THR A 425 -13.43 12.15 4.15
CA THR A 425 -13.91 13.42 4.70
C THR A 425 -13.33 14.65 3.97
N GLY A 426 -12.28 14.47 3.16
CA GLY A 426 -11.58 15.55 2.49
C GLY A 426 -10.78 16.48 3.42
N ASP A 427 -10.66 16.13 4.70
CA ASP A 427 -10.03 16.98 5.71
C ASP A 427 -8.50 16.90 5.70
N LYS A 428 -7.95 15.74 5.30
CA LYS A 428 -6.49 15.57 5.12
C LYS A 428 -6.02 16.37 3.90
N ARG A 429 -4.99 17.18 4.10
CA ARG A 429 -4.47 18.12 3.09
C ARG A 429 -3.26 17.56 2.35
N GLY A 430 -3.49 16.80 1.28
CA GLY A 430 -2.45 16.36 0.33
C GLY A 430 -2.16 17.40 -0.77
N THR A 431 -1.20 17.12 -1.65
CA THR A 431 -0.89 18.04 -2.78
C THR A 431 -2.06 18.19 -3.76
N ASP A 432 -2.90 17.17 -3.86
CA ASP A 432 -4.16 17.11 -4.62
C ASP A 432 -5.24 18.10 -4.14
N THR A 433 -5.24 18.46 -2.86
CA THR A 433 -6.18 19.43 -2.26
C THR A 433 -5.54 20.79 -1.99
N THR A 434 -4.23 20.93 -2.25
CA THR A 434 -3.45 22.13 -1.94
C THR A 434 -2.74 22.67 -3.19
N TRP A 435 -1.46 22.37 -3.37
CA TRP A 435 -0.64 22.96 -4.42
C TRP A 435 -1.09 22.63 -5.84
N LEU A 436 -1.64 21.44 -6.10
CA LEU A 436 -2.18 21.14 -7.44
C LEU A 436 -3.42 21.99 -7.74
N VAL A 437 -4.24 22.30 -6.73
CA VAL A 437 -5.36 23.23 -6.87
C VAL A 437 -4.83 24.62 -7.21
N ASP A 438 -3.80 25.08 -6.49
CA ASP A 438 -3.15 26.38 -6.76
C ASP A 438 -2.56 26.42 -8.18
N ALA A 439 -1.93 25.34 -8.64
CA ALA A 439 -1.35 25.23 -9.98
C ALA A 439 -2.41 25.28 -11.08
N VAL A 440 -3.48 24.50 -10.92
CA VAL A 440 -4.59 24.41 -11.88
C VAL A 440 -5.38 25.73 -11.94
N ALA A 441 -5.56 26.42 -10.81
CA ALA A 441 -6.12 27.77 -10.76
C ALA A 441 -5.28 28.81 -11.53
N ARG A 442 -4.00 28.49 -11.81
CA ARG A 442 -3.08 29.26 -12.65
C ARG A 442 -2.85 28.61 -14.02
N CYS A 443 -3.85 27.87 -14.51
CA CYS A 443 -3.87 27.24 -15.83
C CYS A 443 -2.81 26.16 -16.07
N ALA A 444 -2.25 25.56 -15.01
CA ALA A 444 -1.47 24.33 -15.17
C ALA A 444 -2.38 23.17 -15.60
N VAL A 445 -1.85 22.26 -16.42
CA VAL A 445 -2.58 21.07 -16.89
C VAL A 445 -1.99 19.81 -16.26
N VAL A 446 -2.85 18.95 -15.71
CA VAL A 446 -2.45 17.67 -15.11
C VAL A 446 -2.96 16.52 -15.97
N LEU A 447 -2.04 15.79 -16.60
CA LEU A 447 -2.34 14.60 -17.39
C LEU A 447 -2.29 13.36 -16.47
N THR A 448 -3.44 12.74 -16.23
CA THR A 448 -3.54 11.53 -15.38
C THR A 448 -3.62 10.27 -16.24
N GLY A 449 -3.33 9.10 -15.66
CA GLY A 449 -3.22 7.86 -16.44
C GLY A 449 -2.12 7.93 -17.51
N CYS A 450 -1.14 8.82 -17.37
CA CYS A 450 -0.08 9.09 -18.34
C CYS A 450 1.30 8.80 -17.74
N LYS A 451 2.01 7.80 -18.27
CA LYS A 451 3.32 7.38 -17.76
C LYS A 451 4.45 7.98 -18.61
N ALA A 452 5.31 8.77 -17.98
CA ALA A 452 6.56 9.21 -18.60
C ALA A 452 7.50 8.01 -18.83
N GLN A 453 8.03 7.90 -20.05
CA GLN A 453 8.92 6.81 -20.46
C GLN A 453 10.39 7.21 -20.30
N ARG A 454 10.73 8.41 -20.77
CA ARG A 454 12.08 8.99 -20.73
C ARG A 454 12.07 10.48 -21.04
N PHE A 455 13.06 11.21 -20.53
CA PHE A 455 13.41 12.53 -21.04
C PHE A 455 14.08 12.41 -22.42
N VAL A 456 13.95 13.48 -23.21
CA VAL A 456 14.56 13.64 -24.53
C VAL A 456 15.69 14.65 -24.41
N PHE A 457 16.86 14.28 -24.95
CA PHE A 457 18.06 15.10 -24.92
C PHE A 457 18.57 15.35 -26.34
N GLU A 458 18.96 16.59 -26.62
CA GLU A 458 19.57 17.03 -27.88
C GLU A 458 20.98 17.56 -27.64
N ALA A 459 21.80 17.60 -28.70
CA ALA A 459 23.13 18.18 -28.63
C ALA A 459 23.03 19.69 -28.36
N ASN A 460 23.87 20.20 -27.46
CA ASN A 460 23.87 21.62 -27.15
C ASN A 460 24.75 22.37 -28.16
N THR A 461 24.13 23.00 -29.16
CA THR A 461 24.82 23.70 -30.26
C THR A 461 25.24 25.14 -29.92
N THR A 462 24.79 25.69 -28.78
CA THR A 462 25.06 27.08 -28.36
C THR A 462 26.24 27.22 -27.40
N GLY A 463 26.96 26.14 -27.08
CA GLY A 463 28.15 26.19 -26.21
C GLY A 463 29.43 26.38 -27.01
N GLY A 464 30.10 27.54 -26.86
CA GLY A 464 31.48 27.73 -27.33
C GLY A 464 32.43 26.66 -26.76
N ARG A 465 33.61 26.48 -27.38
CA ARG A 465 34.63 25.43 -27.17
C ARG A 465 35.19 25.24 -25.74
N GLY A 466 34.56 25.72 -24.68
CA GLY A 466 34.93 25.47 -23.28
C GLY A 466 33.82 24.74 -22.52
N ARG A 467 34.18 23.66 -21.78
CA ARG A 467 33.51 22.99 -20.63
C ARG A 467 31.96 23.04 -20.45
N GLY A 468 31.19 23.30 -21.51
CA GLY A 468 29.74 23.44 -21.47
C GLY A 468 29.01 22.10 -21.44
N ARG A 469 27.74 22.11 -20.98
CA ARG A 469 26.86 20.93 -20.98
C ARG A 469 26.66 20.42 -22.42
N GLY A 470 27.21 19.26 -22.76
CA GLY A 470 27.15 18.70 -24.12
C GLY A 470 25.74 18.28 -24.60
N LYS A 471 24.75 18.23 -23.69
CA LYS A 471 23.36 17.89 -24.01
C LYS A 471 22.38 18.81 -23.28
N LYS A 472 21.25 19.11 -23.93
CA LYS A 472 20.12 19.86 -23.38
C LYS A 472 18.89 18.96 -23.33
N CYS A 473 18.19 18.95 -22.19
CA CYS A 473 16.88 18.30 -22.12
C CYS A 473 15.84 19.20 -22.80
N VAL A 474 15.04 18.62 -23.70
CA VAL A 474 14.04 19.33 -24.51
C VAL A 474 12.60 18.87 -24.20
N GLY A 475 12.43 18.13 -23.10
CA GLY A 475 11.15 17.58 -22.68
C GLY A 475 11.18 16.07 -22.51
N LEU A 476 10.05 15.40 -22.72
CA LEU A 476 9.90 13.96 -22.45
C LEU A 476 8.97 13.23 -23.43
N LEU A 477 9.12 11.90 -23.48
CA LEU A 477 8.15 11.00 -24.10
C LEU A 477 7.31 10.33 -23.01
N ALA A 478 6.00 10.29 -23.21
CA ALA A 478 5.04 9.64 -22.34
C ALA A 478 4.04 8.77 -23.13
N SER A 479 3.41 7.84 -22.43
CA SER A 479 2.33 6.99 -22.96
C SER A 479 1.15 7.02 -22.03
N CYS A 480 -0.04 7.20 -22.60
CA CYS A 480 -1.30 7.09 -21.87
C CYS A 480 -1.64 5.61 -21.64
N THR A 481 -2.31 5.32 -20.54
CA THR A 481 -2.77 3.97 -20.17
C THR A 481 -4.11 3.61 -20.81
N SER A 482 -4.77 4.57 -21.47
CA SER A 482 -5.99 4.36 -22.24
C SER A 482 -5.77 3.41 -23.43
N ASN A 483 -6.72 2.50 -23.66
CA ASN A 483 -6.76 1.71 -24.89
C ASN A 483 -7.21 2.55 -26.11
N GLY A 484 -7.85 3.70 -25.89
CA GLY A 484 -8.35 4.59 -26.94
C GLY A 484 -7.31 5.59 -27.46
N ILE A 485 -6.21 5.82 -26.72
CA ILE A 485 -5.11 6.69 -27.15
C ILE A 485 -4.02 5.81 -27.75
N THR A 486 -3.90 5.83 -29.07
CA THR A 486 -2.98 4.96 -29.81
C THR A 486 -1.60 5.58 -29.98
N LYS A 487 -1.49 6.91 -29.92
CA LYS A 487 -0.23 7.63 -30.12
C LYS A 487 0.46 7.95 -28.79
N LYS A 488 1.79 7.99 -28.80
CA LYS A 488 2.57 8.49 -27.65
C LYS A 488 2.47 10.01 -27.57
N LEU A 489 2.85 10.59 -26.43
CA LEU A 489 2.99 12.03 -26.27
C LEU A 489 4.47 12.42 -26.23
N ARG A 490 4.86 13.39 -27.07
CA ARG A 490 6.11 14.12 -26.97
C ARG A 490 5.81 15.47 -26.35
N ILE A 491 6.16 15.64 -25.07
CA ILE A 491 5.97 16.92 -24.39
C ILE A 491 7.27 17.70 -24.52
N GLU A 492 7.25 18.77 -25.29
CA GLU A 492 8.37 19.71 -25.46
C GLU A 492 8.31 20.77 -24.36
N ALA A 493 9.42 20.95 -23.67
CA ALA A 493 9.51 21.88 -22.55
C ALA A 493 10.89 22.53 -22.46
N LYS A 494 10.95 23.77 -21.97
CA LYS A 494 12.21 24.48 -21.70
C LYS A 494 12.86 23.96 -20.42
N VAL A 495 12.04 23.59 -19.44
CA VAL A 495 12.46 23.00 -18.15
C VAL A 495 11.73 21.68 -17.94
N SER A 496 12.44 20.69 -17.41
CA SER A 496 11.91 19.36 -17.10
C SER A 496 12.27 18.99 -15.67
N ILE A 497 11.28 18.59 -14.87
CA ILE A 497 11.45 18.24 -13.46
C ILE A 497 11.07 16.77 -13.26
N ALA A 498 11.98 15.99 -12.69
CA ALA A 498 11.71 14.63 -12.26
C ALA A 498 11.28 14.64 -10.78
N ALA A 499 10.02 14.27 -10.50
CA ALA A 499 9.42 14.27 -9.17
C ALA A 499 8.66 12.96 -8.89
N CYS A 500 9.17 11.83 -9.39
CA CYS A 500 8.49 10.52 -9.32
C CYS A 500 8.72 9.78 -7.99
N GLY A 501 9.25 10.42 -6.95
CA GLY A 501 9.70 9.76 -5.72
C GLY A 501 11.00 8.94 -5.91
N ALA A 502 11.53 8.37 -4.82
CA ALA A 502 12.86 7.75 -4.86
C ALA A 502 12.90 6.41 -5.63
N LEU A 503 11.77 5.73 -5.76
CA LEU A 503 11.70 4.43 -6.43
C LEU A 503 11.50 4.55 -7.94
N MET A 504 10.80 5.60 -8.41
CA MET A 504 10.45 5.73 -9.83
C MET A 504 11.29 6.78 -10.57
N THR A 505 11.95 7.69 -9.86
CA THR A 505 12.88 8.65 -10.49
C THR A 505 14.10 7.96 -11.10
N PRO A 506 14.80 7.03 -10.41
CA PRO A 506 16.00 6.41 -10.99
C PRO A 506 15.74 5.62 -12.28
N PRO A 507 14.69 4.77 -12.39
CA PRO A 507 14.35 4.12 -13.64
C PRO A 507 14.06 5.10 -14.78
N LEU A 508 13.36 6.22 -14.51
CA LEU A 508 13.12 7.25 -15.52
C LEU A 508 14.43 7.86 -16.03
N LEU A 509 15.35 8.22 -15.13
CA LEU A 509 16.64 8.81 -15.50
C LEU A 509 17.50 7.82 -16.31
N ARG A 510 17.54 6.54 -15.91
CA ARG A 510 18.25 5.48 -16.67
C ARG A 510 17.66 5.28 -18.06
N ASN A 511 16.34 5.20 -18.17
CA ASN A 511 15.64 5.08 -19.46
C ASN A 511 15.85 6.30 -20.37
N SER A 512 16.24 7.44 -19.79
CA SER A 512 16.63 8.65 -20.51
C SER A 512 18.07 8.65 -21.02
N GLY A 513 18.81 7.57 -20.77
CA GLY A 513 20.20 7.40 -21.21
C GLY A 513 21.23 8.13 -20.33
N LEU A 514 20.84 8.58 -19.14
CA LEU A 514 21.77 9.18 -18.18
C LEU A 514 22.62 8.10 -17.50
N LYS A 515 23.93 8.34 -17.40
CA LYS A 515 24.94 7.36 -16.98
C LYS A 515 25.64 7.69 -15.66
N ASN A 516 25.13 8.64 -14.88
CA ASN A 516 25.73 8.97 -13.59
C ASN A 516 25.66 7.74 -12.66
N ARG A 517 26.81 7.34 -12.10
CA ARG A 517 26.96 6.15 -11.24
C ARG A 517 26.08 6.16 -9.99
N HIS A 518 25.65 7.34 -9.55
CA HIS A 518 24.80 7.53 -8.37
C HIS A 518 23.31 7.31 -8.67
N ILE A 519 22.88 7.22 -9.93
CA ILE A 519 21.47 7.02 -10.27
C ILE A 519 20.99 5.67 -9.74
N GLY A 520 20.07 5.73 -8.77
CA GLY A 520 19.48 4.57 -8.12
C GLY A 520 20.35 3.97 -7.03
N ARG A 521 21.42 4.63 -6.58
CA ARG A 521 22.22 4.25 -5.40
C ARG A 521 21.81 5.09 -4.19
N ASN A 522 22.29 4.71 -3.01
CA ASN A 522 22.08 5.43 -1.75
C ASN A 522 20.60 5.58 -1.39
N LEU A 523 19.80 4.52 -1.64
CA LEU A 523 18.40 4.51 -1.23
C LEU A 523 18.33 4.31 0.28
N HIS A 524 17.86 5.33 0.99
CA HIS A 524 17.57 5.25 2.42
C HIS A 524 16.08 5.02 2.66
N LEU A 525 15.77 4.19 3.64
CA LEU A 525 14.42 3.77 4.01
C LEU A 525 14.41 3.54 5.53
N HIS A 526 13.34 3.88 6.25
CA HIS A 526 13.29 3.70 7.71
C HIS A 526 12.77 2.32 8.13
N PRO A 527 13.62 1.29 8.39
CA PRO A 527 13.13 -0.04 8.71
C PRO A 527 12.24 -0.01 9.95
N VAL A 528 11.16 -0.77 9.88
CA VAL A 528 10.20 -0.92 10.96
C VAL A 528 10.09 -2.37 11.40
N SER A 529 9.82 -2.59 12.68
CA SER A 529 9.39 -3.90 13.18
C SER A 529 8.18 -3.76 14.08
N MET A 530 7.17 -4.57 13.83
CA MET A 530 5.86 -4.51 14.51
C MET A 530 5.75 -5.54 15.63
N ALA A 531 5.03 -5.14 16.68
CA ALA A 531 4.40 -6.05 17.63
C ALA A 531 2.90 -5.77 17.71
N TRP A 532 2.16 -6.74 18.21
CA TRP A 532 0.72 -6.66 18.38
C TRP A 532 0.31 -7.05 19.80
N GLY A 533 -0.81 -6.49 20.24
CA GLY A 533 -1.43 -6.79 21.53
C GLY A 533 -2.95 -6.95 21.38
N TYR A 534 -3.51 -7.98 21.99
CA TYR A 534 -4.96 -8.24 22.02
C TYR A 534 -5.59 -7.66 23.29
N PHE A 535 -6.62 -6.84 23.13
CA PHE A 535 -7.30 -6.12 24.21
C PHE A 535 -8.80 -6.45 24.21
N PRO A 536 -9.20 -7.58 24.82
CA PRO A 536 -10.62 -7.95 24.91
C PRO A 536 -11.37 -6.94 25.78
N GLU A 537 -12.55 -6.51 25.33
CA GLU A 537 -13.32 -5.42 25.95
C GLU A 537 -13.65 -5.68 27.43
N ASN A 538 -13.98 -6.91 27.77
CA ASN A 538 -14.33 -7.34 29.12
C ASN A 538 -13.16 -7.39 30.12
N LYS A 539 -11.93 -7.14 29.69
CA LYS A 539 -10.73 -7.11 30.57
C LYS A 539 -10.06 -5.75 30.66
N GLN A 540 -10.64 -4.70 30.07
CA GLN A 540 -10.06 -3.37 30.09
C GLN A 540 -10.64 -2.54 31.24
N ASP A 541 -9.79 -2.20 32.21
CA ASP A 541 -10.10 -1.26 33.28
C ASP A 541 -8.98 -0.20 33.39
N PRO A 542 -9.24 1.10 33.11
CA PRO A 542 -10.47 1.62 32.52
C PRO A 542 -10.70 1.09 31.08
N PRO A 543 -11.94 1.14 30.55
CA PRO A 543 -12.24 0.72 29.18
C PRO A 543 -11.43 1.49 28.12
N LEU A 544 -11.00 0.79 27.06
CA LEU A 544 -10.35 1.37 25.88
C LEU A 544 -11.31 1.32 24.68
N PRO A 545 -12.08 2.39 24.39
CA PRO A 545 -13.07 2.39 23.31
C PRO A 545 -12.44 2.46 21.92
N GLY A 546 -13.25 2.13 20.92
CA GLY A 546 -12.89 2.19 19.49
C GLY A 546 -12.22 0.92 18.98
N LYS A 547 -12.05 0.80 17.66
CA LYS A 547 -11.46 -0.35 16.99
C LYS A 547 -10.11 0.00 16.34
N CYS A 548 -9.31 -1.02 16.02
CA CYS A 548 -7.96 -0.84 15.48
C CYS A 548 -7.87 -0.06 14.15
N TYR A 549 -8.97 0.01 13.40
CA TYR A 549 -9.07 0.69 12.11
C TYR A 549 -9.78 2.05 12.18
N GLU A 550 -10.07 2.57 13.37
CA GLU A 550 -10.77 3.84 13.58
C GLU A 550 -9.81 4.96 14.05
N GLY A 551 -10.16 6.20 13.71
CA GLY A 551 -9.47 7.41 14.18
C GLY A 551 -8.22 7.83 13.39
N GLY A 552 -7.48 8.81 13.91
CA GLY A 552 -6.22 9.22 13.30
C GLY A 552 -5.17 8.09 13.35
N ILE A 553 -4.52 7.80 12.22
CA ILE A 553 -3.59 6.67 12.09
C ILE A 553 -2.36 6.85 12.99
N ILE A 554 -1.65 7.98 12.87
CA ILE A 554 -0.54 8.37 13.76
C ILE A 554 -0.94 9.66 14.48
N THR A 555 -1.25 9.58 15.77
CA THR A 555 -1.56 10.74 16.65
C THR A 555 -0.69 10.77 17.90
N THR A 556 -0.21 9.61 18.35
CA THR A 556 0.77 9.46 19.44
C THR A 556 2.06 8.84 18.91
N MET A 557 3.20 9.33 19.41
CA MET A 557 4.49 8.68 19.25
C MET A 557 5.26 8.61 20.56
N HIS A 558 6.24 7.71 20.64
CA HIS A 558 7.22 7.68 21.72
C HIS A 558 8.64 7.57 21.16
N ARG A 559 9.54 8.45 21.61
CA ARG A 559 10.96 8.38 21.24
C ARG A 559 11.70 7.40 22.14
N VAL A 560 12.22 6.32 21.56
CA VAL A 560 13.00 5.30 22.27
C VAL A 560 14.48 5.70 22.33
N THR A 561 15.02 6.13 21.18
CA THR A 561 16.40 6.63 21.03
C THR A 561 16.38 7.82 20.06
N GLU A 562 17.53 8.46 19.83
CA GLU A 562 17.67 9.48 18.77
C GLU A 562 17.38 8.92 17.36
N ARG A 563 17.50 7.60 17.18
CA ARG A 563 17.29 6.91 15.90
C ARG A 563 15.99 6.13 15.85
N THR A 564 15.31 5.90 16.97
CA THR A 564 14.19 4.96 17.04
C THR A 564 12.98 5.61 17.69
N ILE A 565 11.85 5.56 16.99
CA ILE A 565 10.54 6.02 17.47
C ILE A 565 9.53 4.88 17.43
N VAL A 566 8.49 4.96 18.27
CA VAL A 566 7.35 4.06 18.29
C VAL A 566 6.11 4.81 17.82
N GLU A 567 5.41 4.25 16.85
CA GLU A 567 4.19 4.78 16.24
C GLU A 567 3.21 3.63 15.94
N THR A 568 2.01 3.97 15.45
CA THR A 568 0.93 3.03 15.15
C THR A 568 0.65 2.92 13.65
N PRO A 569 0.42 1.71 13.11
CA PRO A 569 0.17 1.52 11.68
C PRO A 569 -1.31 1.54 11.31
N ALA A 570 -1.62 1.71 10.02
CA ALA A 570 -2.93 1.39 9.45
C ALA A 570 -2.88 0.09 8.66
N LEU A 571 -3.52 -0.96 9.19
CA LEU A 571 -3.60 -2.28 8.56
C LEU A 571 -5.07 -2.67 8.36
N GLY A 572 -5.53 -2.69 7.10
CA GLY A 572 -6.82 -3.28 6.78
C GLY A 572 -6.84 -4.80 7.01
N PRO A 573 -8.01 -5.46 6.98
CA PRO A 573 -8.13 -6.89 7.21
C PRO A 573 -7.20 -7.75 6.33
N GLY A 574 -7.04 -7.41 5.06
CA GLY A 574 -6.17 -8.07 4.10
C GLY A 574 -4.69 -7.91 4.45
N ALA A 575 -4.23 -6.67 4.65
CA ALA A 575 -2.83 -6.39 5.01
C ALA A 575 -2.48 -7.02 6.37
N PHE A 576 -3.38 -6.95 7.35
CA PHE A 576 -3.22 -7.62 8.64
C PHE A 576 -3.04 -9.13 8.46
N ALA A 577 -3.98 -9.81 7.77
CA ALA A 577 -3.92 -11.25 7.54
C ALA A 577 -2.67 -11.68 6.75
N ALA A 578 -2.23 -10.84 5.81
CA ALA A 578 -1.02 -11.06 5.03
C ALA A 578 0.26 -11.03 5.88
N MET A 579 0.31 -10.18 6.91
CA MET A 579 1.52 -9.97 7.73
C MET A 579 1.55 -10.74 9.04
N VAL A 580 0.42 -11.12 9.63
CA VAL A 580 0.42 -11.94 10.86
C VAL A 580 1.01 -13.32 10.59
N PRO A 581 1.76 -13.92 11.52
CA PRO A 581 2.32 -15.23 11.29
C PRO A 581 1.23 -16.29 11.18
N TRP A 582 1.44 -17.28 10.31
CA TRP A 582 0.52 -18.40 10.12
C TRP A 582 1.07 -19.62 10.85
N GLU A 583 0.42 -20.02 11.93
CA GLU A 583 0.70 -21.27 12.65
C GLU A 583 -0.15 -22.43 12.12
N SER A 584 -1.44 -22.18 11.89
CA SER A 584 -2.41 -23.11 11.31
C SER A 584 -3.59 -22.34 10.72
N GLY A 585 -4.42 -23.01 9.93
CA GLY A 585 -5.66 -22.41 9.41
C GLY A 585 -6.63 -22.00 10.51
N ARG A 586 -6.73 -22.79 11.59
CA ARG A 586 -7.52 -22.48 12.78
C ARG A 586 -6.99 -21.25 13.53
N ASP A 587 -5.68 -21.22 13.78
CA ASP A 587 -5.05 -20.09 14.48
C ASP A 587 -5.25 -18.78 13.71
N MET A 588 -5.18 -18.83 12.37
CA MET A 588 -5.47 -17.67 11.54
C MET A 588 -6.91 -17.17 11.70
N LYS A 589 -7.92 -18.06 11.66
CA LYS A 589 -9.32 -17.65 11.86
C LYS A 589 -9.55 -17.03 13.23
N GLU A 590 -8.91 -17.57 14.27
CA GLU A 590 -8.99 -17.01 15.62
C GLU A 590 -8.34 -15.63 15.72
N ARG A 591 -7.18 -15.42 15.11
CA ARG A 591 -6.55 -14.09 15.04
C ARG A 591 -7.43 -13.09 14.30
N MET A 592 -8.04 -13.51 13.20
CA MET A 592 -8.92 -12.66 12.41
C MET A 592 -10.20 -12.32 13.17
N ARG A 593 -10.80 -13.27 13.91
CA ARG A 593 -11.95 -12.98 14.79
C ARG A 593 -11.64 -11.85 15.80
N ARG A 594 -10.38 -11.75 16.23
CA ARG A 594 -9.88 -10.75 17.19
C ARG A 594 -9.36 -9.46 16.54
N TYR A 595 -9.45 -9.34 15.20
CA TYR A 595 -8.83 -8.27 14.42
C TYR A 595 -9.16 -6.87 14.96
N SER A 596 -10.45 -6.56 15.11
CA SER A 596 -10.93 -5.23 15.55
C SER A 596 -10.39 -4.78 16.91
N ARG A 597 -10.00 -5.72 17.77
CA ARG A 597 -9.52 -5.49 19.14
C ARG A 597 -8.02 -5.79 19.30
N THR A 598 -7.28 -5.91 18.20
CA THR A 598 -5.84 -6.13 18.19
C THR A 598 -5.11 -4.85 17.79
N ALA A 599 -4.41 -4.23 18.75
CA ALA A 599 -3.60 -3.04 18.49
C ALA A 599 -2.22 -3.44 17.97
N HIS A 600 -1.68 -2.65 17.05
CA HIS A 600 -0.30 -2.75 16.59
C HIS A 600 0.46 -1.47 16.93
N ALA A 601 1.74 -1.64 17.20
CA ALA A 601 2.70 -0.56 17.23
C ALA A 601 4.00 -1.06 16.58
N PHE A 602 4.74 -0.14 15.97
CA PHE A 602 6.02 -0.46 15.35
C PHE A 602 7.12 0.42 15.90
N ALA A 603 8.31 -0.14 16.01
CA ALA A 603 9.53 0.64 16.14
C ALA A 603 10.02 1.01 14.74
N LEU A 604 10.16 2.30 14.45
CA LEU A 604 10.72 2.86 13.23
C LEU A 604 12.13 3.37 13.50
N VAL A 605 13.09 2.87 12.74
CA VAL A 605 14.51 3.17 12.92
C VAL A 605 15.02 4.04 11.77
N ARG A 606 15.76 5.10 12.08
CA ARG A 606 16.57 5.86 11.14
C ARG A 606 17.74 4.99 10.69
N ASP A 607 17.72 4.53 9.45
CA ASP A 607 18.67 3.60 8.86
C ASP A 607 20.10 4.17 8.78
N ARG A 608 21.08 3.26 8.85
CA ARG A 608 22.46 3.48 8.42
C ARG A 608 22.79 2.69 7.17
N GLY A 609 22.14 1.54 6.97
CA GLY A 609 22.26 0.77 5.74
C GLY A 609 21.70 1.54 4.54
N ASP A 610 22.30 1.36 3.37
CA ASP A 610 21.80 1.88 2.13
C ASP A 610 21.28 0.77 1.20
N GLY A 611 20.39 1.17 0.31
CA GLY A 611 19.82 0.33 -0.73
C GLY A 611 20.08 0.89 -2.13
N TYR A 612 19.48 0.23 -3.12
CA TYR A 612 19.52 0.68 -4.49
C TYR A 612 18.31 0.22 -5.31
N VAL A 613 18.01 1.00 -6.34
CA VAL A 613 16.95 0.77 -7.32
C VAL A 613 17.59 0.44 -8.65
N ASP A 614 17.46 -0.83 -9.07
CA ASP A 614 18.05 -1.31 -10.32
C ASP A 614 17.17 -1.07 -11.54
N GLY A 615 15.88 -0.87 -11.32
CA GLY A 615 14.88 -0.68 -12.34
C GLY A 615 13.49 -0.62 -11.72
N GLU A 616 12.47 -0.42 -12.55
CA GLU A 616 11.09 -0.36 -12.07
C GLU A 616 10.71 -1.65 -11.33
N GLY A 617 10.31 -1.51 -10.07
CA GLY A 617 9.95 -2.63 -9.20
C GLY A 617 11.12 -3.54 -8.77
N ARG A 618 12.38 -3.14 -9.00
CA ARG A 618 13.57 -3.87 -8.56
C ARG A 618 14.33 -3.05 -7.53
N VAL A 619 13.94 -3.21 -6.28
CA VAL A 619 14.54 -2.54 -5.12
C VAL A 619 15.35 -3.56 -4.33
N ARG A 620 16.54 -3.17 -3.86
CA ARG A 620 17.31 -3.94 -2.88
C ARG A 620 17.61 -3.03 -1.70
N PHE A 621 17.37 -3.52 -0.49
CA PHE A 621 17.70 -2.87 0.75
C PHE A 621 18.01 -3.95 1.78
N THR A 622 19.03 -3.71 2.60
CA THR A 622 19.38 -4.60 3.70
C THR A 622 19.74 -3.72 4.89
N PRO A 623 18.98 -3.79 6.00
CA PRO A 623 19.35 -3.09 7.22
C PRO A 623 20.77 -3.47 7.66
N SER A 624 21.55 -2.50 8.13
CA SER A 624 22.86 -2.77 8.73
C SER A 624 22.71 -3.58 10.02
N ARG A 625 23.81 -4.15 10.54
CA ARG A 625 23.78 -4.86 11.83
C ARG A 625 23.27 -3.97 12.97
N GLU A 626 23.69 -2.71 12.97
CA GLU A 626 23.26 -1.72 13.95
C GLU A 626 21.76 -1.40 13.80
N ASP A 627 21.25 -1.31 12.57
CA ASP A 627 19.81 -1.14 12.34
C ASP A 627 19.02 -2.33 12.88
N VAL A 628 19.52 -3.55 12.70
CA VAL A 628 18.90 -4.77 13.25
C VAL A 628 18.89 -4.76 14.77
N ASP A 629 19.94 -4.27 15.41
CA ASP A 629 20.03 -4.17 16.86
C ASP A 629 19.10 -3.07 17.43
N GLU A 630 19.01 -1.91 16.77
CA GLU A 630 18.03 -0.86 17.08
C GLU A 630 16.58 -1.37 16.91
N LEU A 631 16.28 -2.08 15.81
CA LEU A 631 14.96 -2.70 15.61
C LEU A 631 14.63 -3.68 16.72
N ARG A 632 15.61 -4.48 17.17
CA ARG A 632 15.43 -5.43 18.26
C ARG A 632 15.13 -4.70 19.57
N HIS A 633 15.86 -3.63 19.86
CA HIS A 633 15.65 -2.81 21.05
C HIS A 633 14.27 -2.13 21.02
N GLY A 634 13.94 -1.47 19.91
CA GLY A 634 12.63 -0.86 19.69
C GLY A 634 11.49 -1.85 19.81
N LEU A 635 11.61 -3.05 19.22
CA LEU A 635 10.57 -4.08 19.32
C LEU A 635 10.34 -4.56 20.76
N ARG A 636 11.41 -4.67 21.58
CA ARG A 636 11.26 -4.93 23.02
C ARG A 636 10.50 -3.82 23.71
N GLN A 637 10.78 -2.56 23.36
CA GLN A 637 10.10 -1.41 23.93
C GLN A 637 8.60 -1.41 23.57
N VAL A 638 8.26 -1.72 22.32
CA VAL A 638 6.86 -1.87 21.88
C VAL A 638 6.14 -2.95 22.69
N LEU A 639 6.75 -4.12 22.87
CA LEU A 639 6.14 -5.20 23.68
C LEU A 639 5.89 -4.76 25.12
N ARG A 640 6.83 -4.04 25.75
CA ARG A 640 6.65 -3.50 27.10
C ARG A 640 5.49 -2.52 27.17
N ILE A 641 5.37 -1.61 26.19
CA ILE A 641 4.27 -0.65 26.09
C ILE A 641 2.94 -1.40 25.97
N LEU A 642 2.83 -2.39 25.09
CA LEU A 642 1.59 -3.17 24.91
C LEU A 642 1.19 -3.94 26.18
N VAL A 643 2.15 -4.56 26.87
CA VAL A 643 1.90 -5.26 28.14
C VAL A 643 1.44 -4.27 29.22
N ALA A 644 2.14 -3.14 29.37
CA ALA A 644 1.79 -2.12 30.35
C ALA A 644 0.44 -1.45 30.07
N ALA A 645 0.03 -1.39 28.79
CA ALA A 645 -1.29 -0.92 28.39
C ALA A 645 -2.43 -1.88 28.77
N GLY A 646 -2.15 -3.11 29.20
CA GLY A 646 -3.16 -4.09 29.61
C GLY A 646 -3.50 -5.14 28.55
N ALA A 647 -2.60 -5.43 27.61
CA ALA A 647 -2.82 -6.50 26.62
C ALA A 647 -2.99 -7.87 27.31
N ALA A 648 -4.03 -8.61 26.93
CA ALA A 648 -4.25 -9.98 27.42
C ALA A 648 -3.27 -10.99 26.77
N GLU A 649 -2.84 -10.68 25.55
CA GLU A 649 -1.87 -11.45 24.77
C GLU A 649 -1.05 -10.48 23.93
N VAL A 650 0.26 -10.69 23.84
CA VAL A 650 1.15 -9.92 22.96
C VAL A 650 2.01 -10.84 22.12
N GLY A 651 2.40 -10.38 20.94
CA GLY A 651 3.32 -11.13 20.10
C GLY A 651 3.99 -10.25 19.05
N THR A 652 4.78 -10.92 18.22
CA THR A 652 5.51 -10.28 17.11
C THR A 652 5.09 -10.90 15.79
N HIS A 653 5.63 -10.40 14.68
CA HIS A 653 5.41 -10.97 13.34
C HIS A 653 6.43 -12.05 12.95
N ARG A 654 7.05 -12.70 13.95
CA ARG A 654 7.95 -13.83 13.70
C ARG A 654 7.19 -15.01 13.11
N SER A 655 7.80 -15.68 12.13
CA SER A 655 7.18 -16.80 11.42
C SER A 655 6.84 -18.01 12.29
N ASP A 656 7.40 -18.11 13.50
CA ASP A 656 7.09 -19.17 14.48
C ASP A 656 5.84 -18.90 15.33
N GLY A 657 5.23 -17.71 15.21
CA GLY A 657 3.98 -17.37 15.91
C GLY A 657 4.15 -17.04 17.40
N LEU A 658 5.39 -16.90 17.89
CA LEU A 658 5.67 -16.71 19.31
C LEU A 658 4.88 -15.54 19.91
N ARG A 659 4.16 -15.85 20.99
CA ARG A 659 3.28 -14.94 21.75
C ARG A 659 3.30 -15.24 23.24
N LEU A 660 2.94 -14.26 24.03
CA LEU A 660 2.91 -14.30 25.49
C LEU A 660 1.50 -13.96 25.96
N ARG A 661 1.03 -14.62 27.02
CA ARG A 661 -0.29 -14.41 27.61
C ARG A 661 -0.17 -13.86 29.03
N HIS A 662 -1.20 -13.16 29.48
CA HIS A 662 -1.24 -12.45 30.77
C HIS A 662 -0.69 -13.24 31.97
N CYS A 663 -1.01 -14.53 32.07
CA CYS A 663 -0.54 -15.41 33.15
C CYS A 663 0.99 -15.65 33.19
N TRP A 664 1.74 -15.29 32.14
CA TRP A 664 3.19 -15.49 32.02
C TRP A 664 4.00 -14.20 32.20
N PHE A 665 3.36 -13.02 32.20
CA PHE A 665 4.08 -11.74 32.27
C PHE A 665 4.78 -11.50 33.61
N THR A 666 4.33 -12.16 34.68
CA THR A 666 4.96 -12.10 36.01
C THR A 666 6.27 -12.90 36.11
N VAL A 667 6.56 -13.81 35.17
CA VAL A 667 7.66 -14.79 35.30
C VAL A 667 8.86 -14.49 34.38
N SER A 668 8.70 -13.73 33.28
CA SER A 668 9.79 -13.49 32.32
C SER A 668 10.17 -12.01 32.18
N ARG A 669 10.93 -11.47 33.13
CA ARG A 669 11.49 -10.11 33.00
C ARG A 669 12.73 -10.01 32.11
N ASP A 670 13.53 -11.08 31.94
CA ASP A 670 14.91 -10.92 31.43
C ASP A 670 15.41 -11.89 30.33
N ARG A 671 14.57 -12.61 29.57
CA ARG A 671 15.07 -13.43 28.44
C ARG A 671 14.20 -13.34 27.18
N PHE A 672 14.67 -12.58 26.19
CA PHE A 672 14.16 -12.63 24.81
C PHE A 672 15.29 -12.60 23.79
N ASP A 673 15.48 -13.72 23.08
CA ASP A 673 16.17 -13.75 21.78
C ASP A 673 15.19 -13.37 20.66
N ILE A 674 15.17 -12.09 20.31
CA ILE A 674 14.28 -11.51 19.30
C ILE A 674 15.04 -11.34 17.98
N HIS A 675 14.54 -11.94 16.90
CA HIS A 675 14.96 -11.62 15.54
C HIS A 675 13.87 -10.77 14.88
N PRO A 676 14.15 -9.48 14.55
CA PRO A 676 13.15 -8.63 13.90
C PRO A 676 12.91 -9.07 12.45
N VAL A 677 11.65 -8.99 12.01
CA VAL A 677 11.30 -9.02 10.58
C VAL A 677 11.07 -7.58 10.16
N PRO A 678 11.90 -7.01 9.28
CA PRO A 678 11.77 -5.62 8.86
C PRO A 678 10.59 -5.46 7.88
N LEU A 679 9.75 -4.46 8.11
CA LEU A 679 8.79 -3.89 7.16
C LEU A 679 9.22 -2.44 6.89
N LEU A 680 8.87 -1.83 5.77
CA LEU A 680 9.24 -0.44 5.49
C LEU A 680 8.03 0.38 5.07
N PHE A 681 7.84 1.51 5.74
CA PHE A 681 7.00 2.57 5.22
C PHE A 681 7.89 3.53 4.44
N ASP A 682 7.60 3.69 3.16
CA ASP A 682 8.38 4.55 2.27
C ASP A 682 7.92 6.00 2.43
N VAL A 683 8.79 6.81 3.05
CA VAL A 683 8.72 8.27 3.06
C VAL A 683 9.96 8.80 2.35
N SER A 684 10.31 8.24 1.18
CA SER A 684 11.52 8.65 0.45
C SER A 684 11.23 9.67 -0.64
N SER A 685 12.08 10.70 -0.69
CA SER A 685 12.18 11.65 -1.80
C SER A 685 13.58 11.53 -2.40
N ALA A 686 13.69 11.31 -3.71
CA ALA A 686 14.97 11.44 -4.40
C ALA A 686 15.24 12.91 -4.73
N VAL A 687 16.39 13.42 -4.30
CA VAL A 687 16.96 14.68 -4.81
C VAL A 687 18.10 14.31 -5.76
N PRO A 688 17.93 14.45 -7.09
CA PRO A 688 19.04 14.22 -8.01
C PRO A 688 20.07 15.34 -7.82
N ASN A 689 21.24 15.00 -7.29
CA ASN A 689 22.41 15.89 -7.38
C ASN A 689 22.83 15.96 -8.86
N GLY A 690 22.61 17.14 -9.46
CA GLY A 690 22.80 17.43 -10.88
C GLY A 690 24.24 17.61 -11.32
#